data_AF-A0A9N8ZL99-F1
#
_entry.id   AF-A0A9N8ZL99-F1
#
_cell.length_a   1.000
_cell.length_b   1.000
_cell.length_c   1.000
_cell.angle_alpha   90.00
_cell.angle_beta   90.00
_cell.angle_gamma   90.00
#
_symmetry.space_group_name_H-M   'P 1'
#
loop_
_entity.id
_entity.type
_entity.pdbx_description
1 polymer ?
#
loop_
_entity_poly.entity_id
_entity_poly.type
_entity_poly.pdbx_seq_one_letter_code
_entity_poly.pdbx_strand_id
1 'polypeptide(L)'
;MQSRGISNSPYSIFDQLTFSDDLFEEKDRVKSLSEKIEIVKQTVNKLDEEYGILSLTDIVWNHTACNSEWLQDHPEAGYNLVNSPHLIPAYELDTALLEYSENISSLGYKAHVQSEEDLKAIIEGVKQHVIDKIRLWEFYVIDVKEALSEFQAALDKNASVDKSLFENIDIAALSFKEQAKLLADKGLYNKGTFGQRFYKKINIDIALAFIERLIETEAKYESVNNDSNVSIDDSSQKEQLDTDKLENTKDNHDSEPKYTLESISSKNTLIKKNNELNKSEDKSEIKEITSEKVANIKPIEVNEVKPEGAINEKSIHEIMLNKFKAIINEVNLPFYKLYDDEVIIILENLWNRAKYLKLDPHGPNQKEITQRVPLVERYFTRIPLNEKTQKHPKGSLAVVNNGWIWNANPLQDFASNESFSYLRREDDSPWLWDHMTKYTVQLASLFHGIRIDNCHSTPLHVGQHLLDAARRVRPNLYVVAELFTGSEEMDIKFVNHLGINSLIREAMQAWDSHELSRLVHRHGGKPVDASTYTDVDEYSETPCCIVPLVGSNPHALFMDCTHDNETPHQKRTAEDSLSNGALVAMSSCAVGSVKGYDEIYPMTVDLVNETRPYKLYEKPLEIEFIRDDKYLTGLPSSLKALNAPILRELSDEHGKYTEVTLPKEFPSGSITLLKTKVDKHNSLDEMLTSGADEVFKELNLVDLNIVLYRCGSEENDLIPGHGTYNVPGYGDLPYCGLEGFMSVLRPIMKENDLGHPFCANLREGHWALDYVVDPIKRVMSQLSPCAYEGSSFIQSLALCSVQMYGIVLSTGLHPTEIGPSMAAGLPHFATAHMRCWGRDVFISLRGLFLTTGNFEAAKKHIIGFGSVLKHGMIPNLLDAARRPRYNCRDAPWWFLQSIQDYCKFSPEGLDFLKTPVTRRFPKNDEFIEADDPLSYKYESTILEIIQEIMERHACGIHFKEWNAGPNLDHAMTDKGFQIDIDVDWETGFLNGGNQWNCGTWMDKMGESDKAGNKGRPATPRDGAAVEIIGLLKSTLRWITELNKTGHYPWNGVELKGIYKDLCNSSGEYQDYQLRPNFPVAMVVAPELFDEHHALQALNIAREVLAGPLGMRTLDPNDLAYRGVYDNSNDGTDPSVAKGWNYHQGPKHETIHTITRHLLRHREVIETDLWAGLPELTNADGAFCPYSCPTQAWSAATLLDLFDDIKKLEAC
;
A
#
# COMPACT_ATOMS: atom_id res chain seq x y z
N MET A 1 -19.82 31.03 27.23
CA MET A 1 -21.07 31.72 27.65
C MET A 1 -21.54 31.31 29.05
N GLN A 2 -21.06 30.17 29.54
CA GLN A 2 -21.34 29.57 30.83
C GLN A 2 -20.85 30.46 31.97
N SER A 3 -21.31 30.20 33.19
CA SER A 3 -20.86 30.88 34.40
C SER A 3 -19.34 30.78 34.52
N ARG A 4 -18.64 31.92 34.65
CA ARG A 4 -17.16 31.99 34.60
C ARG A 4 -16.53 31.89 36.00
N GLY A 5 -15.30 31.37 36.03
CA GLY A 5 -14.50 31.18 37.23
C GLY A 5 -13.90 32.47 37.79
N ILE A 6 -13.15 32.34 38.89
CA ILE A 6 -12.55 33.47 39.62
C ILE A 6 -11.55 34.30 38.79
N SER A 7 -11.02 33.75 37.70
CA SER A 7 -10.17 34.48 36.75
C SER A 7 -10.96 35.27 35.70
N ASN A 8 -12.30 35.21 35.68
CA ASN A 8 -13.18 35.80 34.67
C ASN A 8 -12.97 35.32 33.20
N SER A 9 -11.94 34.52 32.91
CA SER A 9 -11.69 33.89 31.61
C SER A 9 -12.91 33.10 31.10
N PRO A 10 -13.26 33.17 29.80
CA PRO A 10 -14.39 32.44 29.22
C PRO A 10 -14.21 30.93 29.19
N TYR A 11 -12.95 30.44 29.14
CA TYR A 11 -12.61 29.02 29.13
C TYR A 11 -12.56 28.41 30.55
N SER A 12 -12.23 29.22 31.55
CA SER A 12 -12.29 28.85 32.97
C SER A 12 -13.75 28.80 33.45
N ILE A 13 -14.50 27.76 33.09
CA ILE A 13 -15.93 27.63 33.39
C ILE A 13 -16.14 27.19 34.86
N PHE A 14 -16.91 27.97 35.62
CA PHE A 14 -17.30 27.66 37.01
C PHE A 14 -18.35 26.56 37.08
N ASP A 15 -19.39 26.64 36.26
CA ASP A 15 -20.41 25.60 36.12
C ASP A 15 -20.82 25.52 34.63
N GLN A 16 -20.64 24.34 34.06
CA GLN A 16 -20.91 24.00 32.68
C GLN A 16 -22.41 24.01 32.35
N LEU A 17 -23.28 23.78 33.35
CA LEU A 17 -24.71 23.65 33.14
C LEU A 17 -25.47 24.98 33.28
N THR A 18 -24.84 26.05 33.78
CA THR A 18 -25.45 27.37 33.96
C THR A 18 -24.81 28.45 33.08
N PHE A 19 -25.62 29.42 32.68
CA PHE A 19 -25.17 30.60 31.92
C PHE A 19 -24.76 31.75 32.85
N SER A 20 -23.80 32.56 32.40
CA SER A 20 -23.35 33.74 33.14
C SER A 20 -24.40 34.85 33.16
N ASP A 21 -24.57 35.56 34.27
CA ASP A 21 -25.62 36.57 34.44
C ASP A 21 -25.43 37.84 33.60
N ASP A 22 -24.20 38.12 33.16
CA ASP A 22 -23.90 39.21 32.23
C ASP A 22 -24.37 38.94 30.79
N LEU A 23 -24.73 37.69 30.45
CA LEU A 23 -25.41 37.35 29.19
C LEU A 23 -26.87 37.85 29.15
N PHE A 24 -27.46 38.17 30.31
CA PHE A 24 -28.88 38.53 30.43
C PHE A 24 -29.08 39.99 30.84
N GLU A 25 -30.20 40.56 30.39
CA GLU A 25 -30.74 41.81 30.94
C GLU A 25 -30.98 41.69 32.45
N GLU A 26 -30.85 42.79 33.17
CA GLU A 26 -30.94 42.83 34.64
C GLU A 26 -32.27 42.24 35.19
N LYS A 27 -33.36 42.39 34.43
CA LYS A 27 -34.69 41.81 34.73
C LYS A 27 -34.74 40.28 34.66
N ASP A 28 -33.85 39.66 33.88
CA ASP A 28 -33.86 38.23 33.54
C ASP A 28 -32.82 37.42 34.33
N ARG A 29 -31.84 38.09 34.97
CA ARG A 29 -30.82 37.45 35.84
C ARG A 29 -31.42 36.63 36.99
N VAL A 30 -32.59 37.04 37.49
CA VAL A 30 -33.29 36.35 38.59
C VAL A 30 -34.15 35.15 38.14
N LYS A 31 -34.21 34.85 36.83
CA LYS A 31 -34.99 33.72 36.30
C LYS A 31 -34.34 32.36 36.56
N SER A 32 -35.15 31.31 36.52
CA SER A 32 -34.69 29.93 36.64
C SER A 32 -33.82 29.50 35.44
N LEU A 33 -33.02 28.44 35.63
CA LEU A 33 -32.15 27.93 34.57
C LEU A 33 -32.93 27.53 33.31
N SER A 34 -34.11 26.92 33.45
CA SER A 34 -34.96 26.53 32.31
C SER A 34 -35.46 27.74 31.50
N GLU A 35 -35.78 28.84 32.17
CA GLU A 35 -36.16 30.09 31.50
C GLU A 35 -34.94 30.76 30.83
N LYS A 36 -33.76 30.73 31.46
CA LYS A 36 -32.51 31.23 30.87
C LYS A 36 -32.11 30.43 29.61
N ILE A 37 -32.23 29.10 29.64
CA ILE A 37 -32.04 28.22 28.49
C ILE A 37 -32.99 28.59 27.35
N GLU A 38 -34.28 28.83 27.64
CA GLU A 38 -35.27 29.20 26.64
C GLU A 38 -35.03 30.61 26.06
N ILE A 39 -34.53 31.57 26.85
CA ILE A 39 -34.08 32.89 26.35
C ILE A 39 -32.90 32.73 25.37
N VAL A 40 -31.89 31.93 25.71
CA VAL A 40 -30.75 31.65 24.82
C VAL A 40 -31.22 30.98 23.53
N LYS A 41 -32.12 29.99 23.64
CA LYS A 41 -32.71 29.30 22.49
C LYS A 41 -33.48 30.25 21.57
N GLN A 42 -34.37 31.08 22.12
CA GLN A 42 -35.10 32.09 21.34
C GLN A 42 -34.16 33.10 20.68
N THR A 43 -33.04 33.44 21.33
CA THR A 43 -32.01 34.31 20.74
C THR A 43 -31.28 33.63 19.57
N VAL A 44 -30.90 32.36 19.70
CA VAL A 44 -30.24 31.60 18.61
C VAL A 44 -31.21 31.35 17.44
N ASN A 45 -32.45 30.97 17.71
CA ASN A 45 -33.50 30.87 16.70
C ASN A 45 -33.72 32.22 15.99
N LYS A 46 -33.71 33.34 16.71
CA LYS A 46 -33.84 34.67 16.11
C LYS A 46 -32.66 34.99 15.16
N LEU A 47 -31.43 34.61 15.50
CA LEU A 47 -30.26 34.81 14.64
C LEU A 47 -30.40 34.05 13.31
N ASP A 48 -30.93 32.83 13.36
CA ASP A 48 -31.25 32.02 12.18
C ASP A 48 -32.43 32.62 11.38
N GLU A 49 -33.60 32.78 12.01
CA GLU A 49 -34.87 33.16 11.37
C GLU A 49 -34.92 34.63 10.85
N GLU A 50 -34.27 35.59 11.52
CA GLU A 50 -34.30 37.02 11.14
C GLU A 50 -33.06 37.47 10.33
N TYR A 51 -31.91 36.81 10.52
CA TYR A 51 -30.62 37.22 9.92
C TYR A 51 -29.92 36.15 9.08
N GLY A 52 -30.36 34.89 9.09
CA GLY A 52 -29.69 33.77 8.42
C GLY A 52 -28.37 33.34 9.07
N ILE A 53 -28.17 33.65 10.36
CA ILE A 53 -26.91 33.44 11.08
C ILE A 53 -27.00 32.17 11.94
N LEU A 54 -26.45 31.07 11.41
CA LEU A 54 -26.24 29.85 12.18
C LEU A 54 -25.21 30.08 13.29
N SER A 55 -25.59 29.78 14.54
CA SER A 55 -24.76 30.01 15.72
C SER A 55 -24.01 28.75 16.16
N LEU A 56 -22.71 28.89 16.45
CA LEU A 56 -21.87 27.87 17.10
C LEU A 56 -21.38 28.36 18.47
N THR A 57 -20.85 27.45 19.28
CA THR A 57 -20.27 27.75 20.60
C THR A 57 -18.99 26.94 20.82
N ASP A 58 -18.02 27.52 21.51
CA ASP A 58 -16.93 26.74 22.11
C ASP A 58 -17.45 25.72 23.12
N ILE A 59 -16.74 24.60 23.21
CA ILE A 59 -16.96 23.55 24.21
C ILE A 59 -15.62 23.14 24.85
N VAL A 60 -15.59 23.11 26.19
CA VAL A 60 -14.39 22.79 26.97
C VAL A 60 -14.61 21.49 27.72
N TRP A 61 -13.91 20.43 27.30
CA TRP A 61 -13.91 19.14 28.00
C TRP A 61 -12.66 18.94 28.87
N ASN A 62 -11.58 19.66 28.56
CA ASN A 62 -10.25 19.39 29.09
C ASN A 62 -10.05 19.94 30.52
N HIS A 63 -10.86 20.90 31.00
CA HIS A 63 -10.72 21.50 32.33
C HIS A 63 -12.01 22.17 32.86
N THR A 64 -11.96 22.63 34.11
CA THR A 64 -12.98 23.44 34.80
C THR A 64 -12.28 24.52 35.62
N ALA A 65 -13.01 25.55 36.08
CA ALA A 65 -12.44 26.55 36.97
C ALA A 65 -12.03 25.95 38.33
N CYS A 66 -10.88 26.38 38.85
CA CYS A 66 -10.35 25.94 40.15
C CYS A 66 -11.27 26.26 41.36
N ASN A 67 -12.27 27.10 41.17
CA ASN A 67 -13.25 27.47 42.20
C ASN A 67 -14.66 26.88 41.99
N SER A 68 -14.88 26.02 40.98
CA SER A 68 -16.16 25.33 40.75
C SER A 68 -16.69 24.67 42.02
N GLU A 69 -17.91 25.01 42.46
CA GLU A 69 -18.41 24.51 43.75
C GLU A 69 -18.53 22.98 43.77
N TRP A 70 -18.91 22.37 42.65
CA TRP A 70 -19.08 20.92 42.53
C TRP A 70 -17.80 20.12 42.80
N LEU A 71 -16.60 20.71 42.67
CA LEU A 71 -15.34 20.06 43.05
C LEU A 71 -15.26 19.74 44.56
N GLN A 72 -16.02 20.45 45.41
CA GLN A 72 -16.11 20.16 46.84
C GLN A 72 -16.97 18.92 47.16
N ASP A 73 -17.84 18.54 46.23
CA ASP A 73 -18.72 17.38 46.35
C ASP A 73 -18.23 16.19 45.50
N HIS A 74 -17.44 16.45 44.44
CA HIS A 74 -16.87 15.50 43.49
C HIS A 74 -15.36 15.73 43.18
N PRO A 75 -14.46 15.75 44.19
CA PRO A 75 -13.02 15.91 44.00
C PRO A 75 -12.36 14.77 43.20
N GLU A 76 -13.00 13.59 43.11
CA GLU A 76 -12.56 12.46 42.30
C GLU A 76 -12.67 12.69 40.78
N ALA A 77 -13.35 13.76 40.35
CA ALA A 77 -13.43 14.13 38.94
C ALA A 77 -12.07 14.56 38.34
N GLY A 78 -11.18 15.11 39.17
CA GLY A 78 -9.82 15.52 38.77
C GLY A 78 -8.72 14.65 39.37
N TYR A 79 -7.52 14.80 38.82
CA TYR A 79 -6.29 14.15 39.29
C TYR A 79 -5.91 14.61 40.69
N ASN A 80 -5.82 13.70 41.64
CA ASN A 80 -5.58 13.99 43.05
C ASN A 80 -4.76 12.89 43.75
N LEU A 81 -4.35 13.09 45.00
CA LEU A 81 -3.39 12.20 45.67
C LEU A 81 -3.98 10.82 46.08
N VAL A 82 -5.25 10.55 45.77
CA VAL A 82 -5.94 9.26 46.03
C VAL A 82 -6.11 8.45 44.75
N ASN A 83 -6.62 9.06 43.67
CA ASN A 83 -6.76 8.39 42.36
C ASN A 83 -5.46 8.41 41.54
N SER A 84 -4.54 9.34 41.84
CA SER A 84 -3.26 9.52 41.14
C SER A 84 -2.06 9.60 42.12
N PRO A 85 -1.73 8.53 42.89
CA PRO A 85 -0.77 8.60 44.01
C PRO A 85 0.68 8.91 43.60
N HIS A 86 1.03 8.73 42.33
CA HIS A 86 2.32 9.10 41.75
C HIS A 86 2.55 10.63 41.71
N LEU A 87 1.52 11.45 41.96
CA LEU A 87 1.60 12.91 42.07
C LEU A 87 2.14 13.43 43.41
N ILE A 88 2.23 12.59 44.43
CA ILE A 88 2.69 12.99 45.78
C ILE A 88 4.04 13.75 45.76
N PRO A 89 5.08 13.35 45.00
CA PRO A 89 6.34 14.10 44.95
C PRO A 89 6.16 15.51 44.38
N ALA A 90 5.36 15.65 43.32
CA ALA A 90 5.08 16.94 42.67
C ALA A 90 4.24 17.86 43.57
N TYR A 91 3.27 17.31 44.29
CA TYR A 91 2.46 18.05 45.27
C TYR A 91 3.27 18.55 46.46
N GLU A 92 4.18 17.73 46.99
CA GLU A 92 5.08 18.14 48.07
C GLU A 92 6.05 19.23 47.60
N LEU A 93 6.55 19.15 46.35
CA LEU A 93 7.37 20.20 45.73
C LEU A 93 6.59 21.51 45.51
N ASP A 94 5.39 21.47 44.90
CA ASP A 94 4.51 22.64 44.70
C ASP A 94 4.14 23.30 46.05
N THR A 95 3.87 22.49 47.09
CA THR A 95 3.61 22.99 48.45
C THR A 95 4.83 23.70 49.04
N ALA A 96 6.01 23.08 48.97
CA ALA A 96 7.23 23.67 49.52
C ALA A 96 7.73 24.89 48.72
N LEU A 97 7.48 24.96 47.42
CA LEU A 97 7.72 26.15 46.59
C LEU A 97 6.78 27.32 46.94
N LEU A 98 5.53 27.04 47.34
CA LEU A 98 4.60 28.05 47.84
C LEU A 98 5.00 28.56 49.23
N GLU A 99 5.34 27.66 50.16
CA GLU A 99 5.87 28.03 51.48
C GLU A 99 7.18 28.84 51.36
N TYR A 100 8.05 28.48 50.41
CA TYR A 100 9.26 29.23 50.08
C TYR A 100 8.91 30.63 49.54
N SER A 101 8.00 30.72 48.56
CA SER A 101 7.55 32.00 47.97
C SER A 101 6.96 32.96 49.01
N GLU A 102 6.22 32.45 49.99
CA GLU A 102 5.68 33.24 51.11
C GLU A 102 6.78 33.74 52.07
N ASN A 103 7.91 33.03 52.16
CA ASN A 103 9.00 33.30 53.11
C ASN A 103 10.28 33.90 52.48
N ILE A 104 10.29 34.27 51.20
CA ILE A 104 11.48 34.84 50.52
C ILE A 104 12.12 35.98 51.34
N SER A 105 11.32 36.93 51.84
CA SER A 105 11.80 38.04 52.68
C SER A 105 12.34 37.63 54.05
N SER A 106 11.80 36.57 54.67
CA SER A 106 12.25 36.08 55.99
C SER A 106 13.48 35.17 55.88
N LEU A 107 13.73 34.59 54.70
CA LEU A 107 14.92 33.82 54.35
C LEU A 107 16.10 34.70 53.87
N GLY A 108 15.91 36.02 53.75
CA GLY A 108 16.96 36.99 53.43
C GLY A 108 17.09 37.37 51.95
N TYR A 109 16.17 36.90 51.11
CA TYR A 109 16.12 37.22 49.68
C TYR A 109 15.19 38.42 49.41
N LYS A 110 15.37 39.10 48.27
CA LYS A 110 14.48 40.20 47.86
C LYS A 110 13.15 39.65 47.31
N ALA A 111 12.03 39.96 47.95
CA ALA A 111 10.71 39.65 47.38
C ALA A 111 10.36 40.47 46.13
N HIS A 112 11.04 41.60 45.88
CA HIS A 112 10.88 42.37 44.66
C HIS A 112 12.12 42.22 43.77
N VAL A 113 11.97 41.48 42.67
CA VAL A 113 13.03 41.06 41.75
C VAL A 113 13.30 42.18 40.74
N GLN A 114 14.53 42.71 40.70
CA GLN A 114 14.87 43.82 39.81
C GLN A 114 15.88 43.47 38.72
N SER A 115 16.67 42.40 38.89
CA SER A 115 17.66 41.92 37.93
C SER A 115 17.76 40.39 37.92
N GLU A 116 18.52 39.83 36.98
CA GLU A 116 18.73 38.38 36.87
C GLU A 116 19.53 37.80 38.05
N GLU A 117 20.41 38.58 38.67
CA GLU A 117 21.17 38.17 39.86
C GLU A 117 20.26 37.99 41.09
N ASP A 118 19.27 38.87 41.25
CA ASP A 118 18.26 38.75 42.30
C ASP A 118 17.45 37.44 42.15
N LEU A 119 17.03 37.15 40.91
CA LEU A 119 16.33 35.91 40.60
C LEU A 119 17.24 34.68 40.79
N LYS A 120 18.52 34.78 40.42
CA LYS A 120 19.48 33.67 40.50
C LYS A 120 19.75 33.28 41.95
N ALA A 121 19.91 34.25 42.84
CA ALA A 121 20.02 33.99 44.28
C ALA A 121 18.77 33.28 44.83
N ILE A 122 17.57 33.68 44.40
CA ILE A 122 16.30 33.04 44.80
C ILE A 122 16.23 31.58 44.30
N ILE A 123 16.64 31.31 43.06
CA ILE A 123 16.62 29.95 42.47
C ILE A 123 17.70 29.06 43.08
N GLU A 124 18.91 29.57 43.35
CA GLU A 124 19.93 28.84 44.12
C GLU A 124 19.44 28.48 45.53
N GLY A 125 18.69 29.39 46.17
CA GLY A 125 18.03 29.15 47.44
C GLY A 125 16.98 28.04 47.44
N VAL A 126 16.33 27.73 46.29
CA VAL A 126 15.37 26.61 46.18
C VAL A 126 16.05 25.28 46.52
N LYS A 127 17.31 25.07 46.13
CA LYS A 127 18.02 23.82 46.42
C LYS A 127 18.14 23.60 47.94
N GLN A 128 18.66 24.61 48.65
CA GLN A 128 18.90 24.56 50.09
C GLN A 128 17.60 24.59 50.93
N HIS A 129 16.61 25.38 50.53
CA HIS A 129 15.42 25.66 51.35
C HIS A 129 14.20 24.80 51.00
N VAL A 130 14.15 24.23 49.79
CA VAL A 130 13.09 23.32 49.32
C VAL A 130 13.65 21.91 49.12
N ILE A 131 14.46 21.67 48.09
CA ILE A 131 14.84 20.31 47.62
C ILE A 131 15.50 19.48 48.74
N ASP A 132 16.51 20.04 49.41
CA ASP A 132 17.25 19.37 50.48
C ASP A 132 16.38 19.07 51.71
N LYS A 133 15.36 19.90 51.99
CA LYS A 133 14.40 19.67 53.09
C LYS A 133 13.42 18.55 52.77
N ILE A 134 12.81 18.58 51.58
CA ILE A 134 11.74 17.64 51.22
C ILE A 134 12.27 16.26 50.85
N ARG A 135 13.58 16.09 50.63
CA ARG A 135 14.23 14.78 50.39
C ARG A 135 13.54 14.01 49.25
N LEU A 136 13.33 14.66 48.10
CA LEU A 136 12.62 14.09 46.95
C LEU A 136 13.17 12.72 46.50
N TRP A 137 14.47 12.48 46.67
CA TRP A 137 15.15 11.20 46.36
C TRP A 137 14.51 9.97 47.01
N GLU A 138 13.78 10.11 48.12
CA GLU A 138 13.08 9.00 48.79
C GLU A 138 11.94 8.42 47.95
N PHE A 139 11.38 9.16 46.98
CA PHE A 139 10.41 8.63 46.03
C PHE A 139 11.07 7.86 44.86
N TYR A 140 12.38 8.04 44.69
CA TYR A 140 13.15 7.41 43.60
C TYR A 140 13.74 6.06 44.02
N VAL A 141 14.29 5.96 45.24
CA VAL A 141 15.13 4.83 45.69
C VAL A 141 14.42 3.86 46.65
N ILE A 142 15.08 2.74 46.97
CA ILE A 142 14.71 1.80 48.05
C ILE A 142 15.34 2.23 49.37
N ASP A 143 14.63 2.14 50.51
CA ASP A 143 15.27 2.31 51.83
C ASP A 143 16.18 1.10 52.15
N VAL A 144 17.48 1.34 52.04
CA VAL A 144 18.54 0.36 52.34
C VAL A 144 18.47 -0.10 53.81
N LYS A 145 18.02 0.74 54.75
CA LYS A 145 17.93 0.38 56.18
C LYS A 145 16.77 -0.55 56.46
N GLU A 146 15.59 -0.24 55.91
CA GLU A 146 14.42 -1.10 56.03
C GLU A 146 14.68 -2.46 55.36
N ALA A 147 15.18 -2.45 54.11
CA ALA A 147 15.52 -3.67 53.38
C ALA A 147 16.55 -4.55 54.13
N LEU A 148 17.60 -3.96 54.74
CA LEU A 148 18.55 -4.71 55.56
C LEU A 148 17.93 -5.28 56.84
N SER A 149 17.00 -4.54 57.46
CA SER A 149 16.28 -5.02 58.65
C SER A 149 15.31 -6.15 58.31
N GLU A 150 14.60 -6.07 57.20
CA GLU A 150 13.71 -7.14 56.71
C GLU A 150 14.53 -8.39 56.33
N PHE A 151 15.67 -8.22 55.64
CA PHE A 151 16.58 -9.30 55.26
C PHE A 151 17.20 -10.01 56.46
N GLN A 152 17.71 -9.26 57.46
CA GLN A 152 18.20 -9.85 58.71
C GLN A 152 17.09 -10.61 59.45
N ALA A 153 15.89 -10.05 59.53
CA ALA A 153 14.74 -10.69 60.17
C ALA A 153 14.17 -11.89 59.38
N ALA A 154 14.67 -12.16 58.17
CA ALA A 154 14.37 -13.35 57.39
C ALA A 154 15.49 -14.41 57.49
N LEU A 155 16.77 -13.99 57.50
CA LEU A 155 17.91 -14.82 57.89
C LEU A 155 17.71 -15.44 59.28
N ASP A 156 17.34 -14.64 60.29
CA ASP A 156 17.13 -15.07 61.68
C ASP A 156 16.00 -16.08 61.87
N LYS A 157 15.21 -16.37 60.82
CA LYS A 157 14.12 -17.37 60.83
C LYS A 157 14.49 -18.70 60.19
N ASN A 158 15.66 -18.82 59.54
CA ASN A 158 16.01 -19.94 58.66
C ASN A 158 14.88 -20.29 57.67
N ALA A 159 14.40 -19.29 56.93
CA ALA A 159 13.37 -19.48 55.92
C ALA A 159 13.87 -20.42 54.80
N SER A 160 13.11 -21.49 54.51
CA SER A 160 13.42 -22.40 53.42
C SER A 160 12.98 -21.79 52.08
N VAL A 161 13.91 -21.15 51.37
CA VAL A 161 13.62 -20.41 50.13
C VAL A 161 13.73 -21.32 48.89
N ASP A 162 12.84 -21.10 47.91
CA ASP A 162 12.92 -21.75 46.60
C ASP A 162 14.06 -21.14 45.76
N LYS A 163 15.00 -22.00 45.33
CA LYS A 163 16.19 -21.61 44.55
C LYS A 163 16.01 -21.73 43.03
N SER A 164 14.90 -22.30 42.57
CA SER A 164 14.63 -22.60 41.14
C SER A 164 14.78 -21.38 40.22
N LEU A 165 14.44 -20.19 40.73
CA LEU A 165 14.62 -18.87 40.09
C LEU A 165 16.04 -18.58 39.57
N PHE A 166 17.07 -19.21 40.14
CA PHE A 166 18.48 -18.95 39.82
C PHE A 166 19.31 -20.24 39.57
N GLU A 167 18.68 -21.42 39.45
CA GLU A 167 19.40 -22.69 39.28
C GLU A 167 20.34 -22.70 38.06
N ASN A 168 19.89 -22.18 36.92
CA ASN A 168 20.64 -22.19 35.66
C ASN A 168 21.47 -20.92 35.40
N ILE A 169 21.67 -20.07 36.41
CA ILE A 169 22.43 -18.82 36.27
C ILE A 169 23.70 -18.91 37.13
N ASP A 170 24.86 -18.68 36.52
CA ASP A 170 26.09 -18.46 37.28
C ASP A 170 26.21 -16.97 37.61
N ILE A 171 25.80 -16.61 38.83
CA ILE A 171 25.69 -15.21 39.27
C ILE A 171 27.09 -14.61 39.49
N ALA A 172 28.05 -15.41 39.98
CA ALA A 172 29.43 -14.98 40.17
C ALA A 172 30.16 -14.64 38.86
N ALA A 173 29.77 -15.25 37.73
CA ALA A 173 30.31 -14.93 36.41
C ALA A 173 29.85 -13.57 35.85
N LEU A 174 28.77 -12.99 36.38
CA LEU A 174 28.24 -11.69 35.98
C LEU A 174 29.05 -10.55 36.63
N SER A 175 29.22 -9.42 35.95
CA SER A 175 29.79 -8.23 36.60
C SER A 175 28.86 -7.73 37.71
N PHE A 176 29.42 -7.03 38.71
CA PHE A 176 28.65 -6.53 39.86
C PHE A 176 27.41 -5.69 39.48
N LYS A 177 27.46 -4.99 38.34
CA LYS A 177 26.33 -4.23 37.79
C LYS A 177 25.25 -5.11 37.19
N GLU A 178 25.64 -6.21 36.55
CA GLU A 178 24.72 -7.22 36.01
C GLU A 178 24.11 -8.08 37.13
N GLN A 179 24.86 -8.36 38.20
CA GLN A 179 24.35 -8.95 39.43
C GLN A 179 23.25 -8.07 40.06
N ALA A 180 23.54 -6.78 40.26
CA ALA A 180 22.56 -5.82 40.78
C ALA A 180 21.34 -5.68 39.85
N LYS A 181 21.56 -5.59 38.53
CA LYS A 181 20.48 -5.56 37.54
C LYS A 181 19.64 -6.84 37.59
N LEU A 182 20.24 -8.02 37.71
CA LEU A 182 19.51 -9.29 37.78
C LEU A 182 18.59 -9.34 39.01
N LEU A 183 19.04 -8.88 40.18
CA LEU A 183 18.18 -8.76 41.35
C LEU A 183 17.06 -7.73 41.11
N ALA A 184 17.35 -6.58 40.48
CA ALA A 184 16.35 -5.57 40.13
C ALA A 184 15.40 -5.98 38.98
N ASP A 185 15.76 -6.98 38.16
CA ASP A 185 14.94 -7.55 37.09
C ASP A 185 14.04 -8.69 37.61
N LYS A 186 14.38 -9.32 38.75
CA LYS A 186 13.63 -10.44 39.34
C LYS A 186 12.88 -10.12 40.62
N GLY A 187 13.41 -9.22 41.46
CA GLY A 187 12.93 -9.00 42.83
C GLY A 187 12.43 -7.59 43.16
N LEU A 188 12.49 -6.62 42.24
CA LEU A 188 12.08 -5.23 42.53
C LEU A 188 10.60 -4.99 42.24
N TYR A 189 9.83 -4.66 43.28
CA TYR A 189 8.47 -4.13 43.15
C TYR A 189 8.46 -2.65 42.75
N ASN A 190 7.40 -2.21 42.07
CA ASN A 190 7.13 -0.80 41.71
C ASN A 190 8.25 -0.12 40.90
N LYS A 191 8.98 -0.91 40.11
CA LYS A 191 10.17 -0.50 39.33
C LYS A 191 9.98 0.74 38.44
N GLY A 192 8.77 0.95 37.92
CA GLY A 192 8.41 2.06 37.02
C GLY A 192 7.35 3.02 37.57
N THR A 193 7.03 2.97 38.86
CA THR A 193 5.95 3.80 39.44
C THR A 193 6.43 4.64 40.62
N PHE A 194 5.96 5.90 40.66
CA PHE A 194 6.00 6.73 41.87
C PHE A 194 4.78 6.43 42.76
N GLY A 195 4.87 6.84 44.02
CA GLY A 195 3.84 6.63 45.03
C GLY A 195 4.24 7.33 46.33
N GLN A 196 4.16 6.61 47.45
CA GLN A 196 4.66 7.10 48.73
C GLN A 196 6.19 7.09 48.80
N ARG A 197 6.77 7.62 49.88
CA ARG A 197 8.23 7.56 50.12
C ARG A 197 8.66 6.08 50.26
N PHE A 198 9.78 5.73 49.62
CA PHE A 198 10.32 4.37 49.52
C PHE A 198 9.34 3.33 48.95
N TYR A 199 8.47 3.74 48.01
CA TYR A 199 7.49 2.85 47.35
C TYR A 199 8.14 1.69 46.56
N LYS A 200 9.42 1.82 46.21
CA LYS A 200 10.22 0.75 45.59
C LYS A 200 10.82 -0.13 46.68
N LYS A 201 10.43 -1.41 46.70
CA LYS A 201 10.91 -2.43 47.66
C LYS A 201 11.42 -3.67 46.93
N ILE A 202 12.39 -4.35 47.53
CA ILE A 202 12.88 -5.66 47.06
C ILE A 202 12.09 -6.77 47.77
N ASN A 203 11.71 -7.81 47.01
CA ASN A 203 11.25 -9.07 47.55
C ASN A 203 12.41 -9.77 48.28
N ILE A 204 12.28 -9.89 49.60
CA ILE A 204 13.31 -10.42 50.49
C ILE A 204 13.56 -11.92 50.26
N ASP A 205 12.54 -12.71 49.92
CA ASP A 205 12.70 -14.13 49.61
C ASP A 205 13.53 -14.30 48.33
N ILE A 206 13.23 -13.54 47.27
CA ILE A 206 14.02 -13.54 46.02
C ILE A 206 15.44 -13.05 46.28
N ALA A 207 15.64 -12.07 47.17
CA ALA A 207 16.96 -11.60 47.57
C ALA A 207 17.77 -12.66 48.35
N LEU A 208 17.14 -13.45 49.23
CA LEU A 208 17.79 -14.55 49.94
C LEU A 208 18.24 -15.63 48.96
N ALA A 209 17.34 -16.09 48.08
CA ALA A 209 17.68 -17.07 47.03
C ALA A 209 18.82 -16.57 46.13
N PHE A 210 18.82 -15.29 45.77
CA PHE A 210 19.88 -14.65 44.99
C PHE A 210 21.23 -14.63 45.74
N ILE A 211 21.26 -14.20 47.01
CA ILE A 211 22.50 -14.07 47.79
C ILE A 211 23.07 -15.44 48.19
N GLU A 212 22.23 -16.42 48.52
CA GLU A 212 22.68 -17.80 48.70
C GLU A 212 23.29 -18.35 47.41
N ARG A 213 22.62 -18.16 46.26
CA ARG A 213 23.12 -18.66 44.98
C ARG A 213 24.39 -17.94 44.49
N LEU A 214 24.55 -16.66 44.83
CA LEU A 214 25.80 -15.93 44.60
C LEU A 214 26.94 -16.58 45.38
N ILE A 215 26.77 -16.85 46.67
CA ILE A 215 27.82 -17.50 47.50
C ILE A 215 28.10 -18.93 47.01
N GLU A 216 27.07 -19.71 46.63
CA GLU A 216 27.23 -21.03 46.02
C GLU A 216 28.02 -21.01 44.69
N THR A 217 27.94 -19.92 43.93
CA THR A 217 28.66 -19.79 42.65
C THR A 217 30.08 -19.24 42.84
N GLU A 218 30.27 -18.26 43.72
CA GLU A 218 31.59 -17.74 44.11
C GLU A 218 32.51 -18.84 44.67
N ALA A 219 31.98 -19.74 45.51
CA ALA A 219 32.72 -20.86 46.08
C ALA A 219 33.30 -21.82 45.02
N LYS A 220 32.72 -21.90 43.82
CA LYS A 220 33.30 -22.67 42.71
C LYS A 220 34.59 -22.02 42.21
N TYR A 221 34.60 -20.69 42.05
CA TYR A 221 35.75 -19.95 41.54
C TYR A 221 36.91 -19.93 42.54
N GLU A 222 36.62 -19.81 43.85
CA GLU A 222 37.64 -19.96 44.89
C GLU A 222 38.30 -21.35 44.89
N SER A 223 37.56 -22.40 44.54
CA SER A 223 38.10 -23.77 44.44
C SER A 223 39.09 -23.97 43.29
N VAL A 224 39.05 -23.13 42.25
CA VAL A 224 39.92 -23.25 41.06
C VAL A 224 41.25 -22.49 41.22
N ASN A 225 41.26 -21.37 41.94
CA ASN A 225 42.44 -20.49 42.05
C ASN A 225 43.58 -20.99 42.95
N ASN A 226 43.44 -22.17 43.59
CA ASN A 226 44.49 -22.72 44.45
C ASN A 226 45.56 -23.55 43.71
N ASP A 227 45.33 -23.95 42.45
CA ASP A 227 46.14 -24.96 41.74
C ASP A 227 47.04 -24.41 40.61
N SER A 228 47.57 -23.18 40.75
CA SER A 228 48.65 -22.70 39.86
C SER A 228 49.60 -21.68 40.53
N ASN A 229 50.64 -22.17 41.20
CA ASN A 229 51.73 -21.35 41.76
C ASN A 229 53.08 -21.74 41.13
N VAL A 230 53.50 -21.02 40.08
CA VAL A 230 54.86 -21.07 39.53
C VAL A 230 55.30 -19.63 39.22
N SER A 231 56.38 -19.19 39.85
CA SER A 231 56.97 -17.85 39.73
C SER A 231 58.23 -17.85 38.85
N ILE A 232 58.51 -16.71 38.19
CA ILE A 232 59.80 -16.17 37.69
C ILE A 232 59.50 -15.13 36.58
N ASP A 233 60.12 -13.95 36.49
CA ASP A 233 60.84 -13.12 37.48
C ASP A 233 60.89 -11.65 36.94
N ASP A 234 61.51 -10.73 37.68
CA ASP A 234 61.34 -9.27 37.60
C ASP A 234 62.01 -8.51 36.40
N SER A 235 61.45 -7.32 36.14
CA SER A 235 62.08 -6.09 35.60
C SER A 235 62.39 -5.93 34.09
N SER A 236 61.79 -4.89 33.48
CA SER A 236 62.55 -3.67 33.09
C SER A 236 61.68 -2.51 32.53
N GLN A 237 61.73 -1.37 33.22
CA GLN A 237 61.79 0.03 32.70
C GLN A 237 60.85 0.54 31.57
N LYS A 238 59.98 1.50 31.97
CA LYS A 238 59.91 2.92 31.51
C LYS A 238 59.94 3.30 30.01
N GLU A 239 59.00 4.21 29.66
CA GLU A 239 59.16 5.35 28.71
C GLU A 239 59.40 5.03 27.21
N GLN A 240 59.07 5.89 26.22
CA GLN A 240 58.02 6.92 26.06
C GLN A 240 57.91 7.28 24.55
N LEU A 241 56.74 7.75 24.10
CA LEU A 241 56.50 8.60 22.90
C LEU A 241 56.72 8.06 21.45
N ASP A 242 55.84 8.61 20.60
CA ASP A 242 56.00 9.09 19.22
C ASP A 242 55.87 8.21 17.94
N THR A 243 54.71 8.42 17.30
CA THR A 243 54.45 8.85 15.90
C THR A 243 54.97 8.15 14.62
N ASP A 244 54.13 8.34 13.59
CA ASP A 244 54.39 8.38 12.15
C ASP A 244 54.50 7.10 11.28
N LYS A 245 53.34 6.81 10.66
CA LYS A 245 53.10 6.79 9.20
C LYS A 245 53.73 5.70 8.30
N LEU A 246 52.82 5.12 7.49
CA LEU A 246 53.02 4.61 6.13
C LEU A 246 53.90 3.33 6.03
N GLU A 247 53.83 2.51 4.97
CA GLU A 247 53.10 2.65 3.70
C GLU A 247 52.51 1.31 3.20
N ASN A 248 51.68 1.41 2.15
CA ASN A 248 51.09 0.35 1.33
C ASN A 248 51.87 -0.98 1.22
N THR A 249 51.16 -2.12 1.15
CA THR A 249 50.85 -2.77 -0.14
C THR A 249 49.93 -4.00 -0.04
N LYS A 250 48.85 -3.99 -0.84
CA LYS A 250 48.40 -5.06 -1.77
C LYS A 250 48.12 -6.47 -1.23
N ASP A 251 46.88 -6.96 -1.31
CA ASP A 251 46.20 -7.59 -2.48
C ASP A 251 46.17 -9.13 -2.25
N ASN A 252 45.12 -9.90 -2.53
CA ASN A 252 43.71 -9.60 -2.82
C ASN A 252 42.86 -10.90 -2.81
N HIS A 253 41.53 -10.77 -2.65
CA HIS A 253 40.47 -11.69 -3.16
C HIS A 253 40.46 -13.17 -2.70
N ASP A 254 39.34 -13.90 -2.64
CA ASP A 254 37.90 -13.60 -2.74
C ASP A 254 37.13 -14.67 -1.91
N SER A 255 36.02 -14.38 -1.21
CA SER A 255 34.60 -14.27 -1.65
C SER A 255 34.04 -15.54 -2.34
N GLU A 256 32.78 -15.97 -2.18
CA GLU A 256 31.46 -15.29 -2.21
C GLU A 256 30.38 -16.06 -1.39
N PRO A 257 29.07 -15.70 -1.37
CA PRO A 257 28.39 -14.51 -1.93
C PRO A 257 27.57 -13.70 -0.90
N LYS A 258 26.88 -12.65 -1.36
CA LYS A 258 25.95 -11.79 -0.59
C LYS A 258 24.49 -12.01 -1.00
N TYR A 259 23.55 -11.65 -0.13
CA TYR A 259 22.26 -11.08 -0.55
C TYR A 259 22.26 -9.56 -0.30
N THR A 260 21.59 -8.80 -1.16
CA THR A 260 21.58 -7.34 -1.14
C THR A 260 20.35 -6.75 -0.45
N LEU A 261 20.56 -5.66 0.29
CA LEU A 261 19.54 -4.75 0.79
C LEU A 261 20.00 -3.32 0.49
N GLU A 262 19.34 -2.67 -0.45
CA GLU A 262 19.52 -1.24 -0.74
C GLU A 262 18.33 -0.42 -0.18
N SER A 263 18.41 0.90 -0.29
CA SER A 263 17.33 1.88 -0.04
C SER A 263 16.93 2.30 1.40
N ILE A 264 17.77 2.11 2.43
CA ILE A 264 17.67 2.89 3.70
C ILE A 264 18.99 3.64 4.00
N SER A 265 19.17 4.83 3.41
CA SER A 265 20.36 5.68 3.62
C SER A 265 20.06 7.19 3.64
N SER A 266 18.85 7.59 4.08
CA SER A 266 18.34 8.97 3.90
C SER A 266 17.78 9.65 5.15
N LYS A 267 18.19 9.26 6.37
CA LYS A 267 17.72 9.91 7.63
C LYS A 267 18.78 10.43 8.62
N ASN A 268 20.08 10.21 8.38
CA ASN A 268 21.15 10.68 9.28
C ASN A 268 21.91 11.94 8.80
N THR A 269 21.40 12.64 7.78
CA THR A 269 22.12 13.75 7.09
C THR A 269 21.53 15.14 7.33
N LEU A 270 20.69 15.32 8.36
CA LEU A 270 20.11 16.63 8.73
C LEU A 270 20.57 17.16 10.11
N ILE A 271 21.10 16.32 11.00
CA ILE A 271 21.54 16.73 12.36
C ILE A 271 22.93 17.41 12.34
N LYS A 272 23.60 17.49 11.18
CA LYS A 272 24.96 18.06 11.03
C LYS A 272 25.04 19.36 10.21
N LYS A 273 23.93 20.06 9.95
CA LYS A 273 23.96 21.31 9.14
C LYS A 273 23.37 22.59 9.78
N ASN A 274 22.91 22.52 11.04
CA ASN A 274 22.38 23.70 11.76
C ASN A 274 23.35 24.28 12.83
N ASN A 275 24.59 23.78 12.94
CA ASN A 275 25.59 24.27 13.90
C ASN A 275 26.53 25.36 13.33
N GLU A 276 26.27 25.88 12.13
CA GLU A 276 27.06 26.96 11.51
C GLU A 276 26.19 28.15 11.06
N LEU A 277 25.29 28.63 11.92
CA LEU A 277 24.63 29.93 11.75
C LEU A 277 24.08 30.51 13.08
N ASN A 278 24.93 30.59 14.11
CA ASN A 278 24.74 31.47 15.27
C ASN A 278 26.08 31.64 16.01
N LYS A 279 26.84 32.68 15.65
CA LYS A 279 28.13 33.06 16.27
C LYS A 279 28.24 34.57 16.43
N SER A 280 27.48 35.11 17.37
CA SER A 280 27.65 36.47 17.90
C SER A 280 27.03 36.58 19.29
N GLU A 281 27.64 37.42 20.12
CA GLU A 281 27.22 37.86 21.46
C GLU A 281 27.48 36.88 22.63
N ASP A 282 27.72 37.49 23.80
CA ASP A 282 28.58 36.94 24.84
C ASP A 282 27.89 35.96 25.81
N LYS A 283 28.63 34.91 26.17
CA LYS A 283 28.41 34.10 27.38
C LYS A 283 29.74 33.88 28.11
N SER A 284 30.33 34.99 28.55
CA SER A 284 31.63 35.07 29.22
C SER A 284 31.52 35.49 30.69
N GLU A 285 30.54 34.95 31.44
CA GLU A 285 30.54 34.96 32.90
C GLU A 285 29.70 33.80 33.48
N ILE A 286 29.78 33.57 34.79
CA ILE A 286 29.16 32.43 35.52
C ILE A 286 29.71 31.05 35.08
N LYS A 287 31.00 30.80 35.38
CA LYS A 287 31.52 29.42 35.46
C LYS A 287 32.54 29.18 36.58
N GLU A 288 32.31 29.83 37.72
CA GLU A 288 32.93 29.53 39.02
C GLU A 288 31.83 29.42 40.10
N ILE A 289 32.20 28.91 41.28
CA ILE A 289 31.31 28.49 42.40
C ILE A 289 30.66 27.10 42.20
N THR A 290 31.43 26.04 42.47
CA THR A 290 31.03 24.80 43.24
C THR A 290 32.12 23.71 43.15
N SER A 291 33.37 24.04 43.50
CA SER A 291 34.52 23.12 43.41
C SER A 291 35.41 23.06 44.67
N GLU A 292 34.86 23.40 45.84
CA GLU A 292 35.50 23.14 47.14
C GLU A 292 34.57 22.37 48.11
N LYS A 293 35.18 21.56 48.99
CA LYS A 293 34.56 20.78 50.09
C LYS A 293 33.81 19.47 49.75
N VAL A 294 34.33 18.66 48.83
CA VAL A 294 34.22 17.17 48.95
C VAL A 294 35.60 16.52 48.75
N ALA A 295 36.53 16.86 49.64
CA ALA A 295 37.90 16.31 49.62
C ALA A 295 38.38 15.96 51.04
N ASN A 296 37.70 15.02 51.70
CA ASN A 296 38.20 14.32 52.91
C ASN A 296 37.34 13.09 53.30
N ILE A 297 37.29 12.08 52.43
CA ILE A 297 37.05 10.70 52.85
C ILE A 297 38.24 9.89 52.36
N LYS A 298 39.04 9.35 53.28
CA LYS A 298 40.13 8.44 52.93
C LYS A 298 39.54 7.09 52.47
N PRO A 299 40.12 6.42 51.47
CA PRO A 299 39.84 5.00 51.28
C PRO A 299 40.21 4.26 52.56
N ILE A 300 39.32 3.36 53.02
CA ILE A 300 39.60 2.49 54.16
C ILE A 300 40.45 1.33 53.65
N GLU A 301 41.60 1.11 54.26
CA GLU A 301 42.48 -0.02 53.96
C GLU A 301 41.76 -1.32 54.34
N VAL A 302 41.37 -2.10 53.33
CA VAL A 302 40.86 -3.47 53.52
C VAL A 302 42.07 -4.37 53.78
N ASN A 303 42.36 -4.60 55.07
CA ASN A 303 43.40 -5.55 55.46
C ASN A 303 43.02 -6.97 55.03
N GLU A 304 43.93 -7.63 54.30
CA GLU A 304 43.78 -9.05 53.96
C GLU A 304 43.79 -9.90 55.23
N VAL A 305 42.73 -10.69 55.44
CA VAL A 305 42.66 -11.70 56.50
C VAL A 305 42.76 -13.07 55.84
N LYS A 306 43.84 -13.80 56.12
CA LYS A 306 44.01 -15.18 55.65
C LYS A 306 43.09 -16.14 56.44
N PRO A 307 42.50 -17.16 55.79
CA PRO A 307 41.51 -18.02 56.42
C PRO A 307 42.16 -19.14 57.25
N GLU A 308 41.86 -19.20 58.55
CA GLU A 308 42.00 -20.39 59.38
C GLU A 308 40.81 -20.54 60.32
N GLY A 309 40.16 -21.72 60.33
CA GLY A 309 39.21 -22.13 61.36
C GLY A 309 37.72 -22.01 61.00
N ALA A 310 37.02 -23.14 61.15
CA ALA A 310 35.57 -23.37 61.04
C ALA A 310 34.64 -22.13 61.13
N ILE A 311 33.93 -21.86 60.04
CA ILE A 311 32.92 -20.79 59.95
C ILE A 311 31.73 -21.12 60.87
N ASN A 312 31.39 -20.17 61.74
CA ASN A 312 30.24 -20.22 62.65
C ASN A 312 29.00 -19.63 61.92
N GLU A 313 27.78 -20.12 62.16
CA GLU A 313 26.56 -19.70 61.42
C GLU A 313 26.38 -18.17 61.39
N LYS A 314 26.66 -17.49 62.52
CA LYS A 314 26.62 -16.01 62.61
C LYS A 314 27.54 -15.30 61.62
N SER A 315 28.67 -15.90 61.25
CA SER A 315 29.61 -15.35 60.28
C SER A 315 29.07 -15.43 58.84
N ILE A 316 28.21 -16.40 58.53
CA ILE A 316 27.62 -16.52 57.20
C ILE A 316 26.54 -15.44 57.02
N HIS A 317 25.67 -15.26 58.01
CA HIS A 317 24.64 -14.22 57.99
C HIS A 317 25.24 -12.82 57.82
N GLU A 318 26.38 -12.53 58.47
CA GLU A 318 27.10 -11.26 58.33
C GLU A 318 27.71 -11.07 56.92
N ILE A 319 28.22 -12.13 56.28
CA ILE A 319 28.68 -12.08 54.87
C ILE A 319 27.50 -11.84 53.92
N MET A 320 26.39 -12.56 54.10
CA MET A 320 25.17 -12.39 53.30
C MET A 320 24.60 -10.98 53.40
N LEU A 321 24.49 -10.44 54.62
CA LEU A 321 24.01 -9.07 54.86
C LEU A 321 24.90 -8.01 54.21
N ASN A 322 26.23 -8.18 54.25
CA ASN A 322 27.17 -7.26 53.61
C ASN A 322 27.13 -7.34 52.08
N LYS A 323 27.01 -8.54 51.48
CA LYS A 323 26.81 -8.70 50.02
C LYS A 323 25.47 -8.10 49.57
N PHE A 324 24.39 -8.35 50.31
CA PHE A 324 23.07 -7.77 50.02
C PHE A 324 23.10 -6.24 50.10
N LYS A 325 23.73 -5.67 51.15
CA LYS A 325 23.94 -4.22 51.28
C LYS A 325 24.69 -3.63 50.09
N ALA A 326 25.76 -4.28 49.62
CA ALA A 326 26.52 -3.81 48.47
C ALA A 326 25.65 -3.79 47.20
N ILE A 327 24.96 -4.90 46.91
CA ILE A 327 24.07 -5.05 45.76
C ILE A 327 22.93 -4.02 45.78
N ILE A 328 22.26 -3.82 46.93
CA ILE A 328 21.15 -2.85 47.04
C ILE A 328 21.62 -1.40 46.81
N ASN A 329 22.84 -1.04 47.19
CA ASN A 329 23.40 0.28 46.86
C ASN A 329 23.63 0.45 45.35
N GLU A 330 24.10 -0.58 44.64
CA GLU A 330 24.25 -0.54 43.18
C GLU A 330 22.89 -0.55 42.45
N VAL A 331 21.87 -1.24 43.00
CA VAL A 331 20.47 -1.14 42.53
C VAL A 331 19.91 0.28 42.68
N ASN A 332 20.28 0.99 43.75
CA ASN A 332 19.90 2.38 43.97
C ASN A 332 20.68 3.38 43.09
N LEU A 333 21.86 3.04 42.58
CA LEU A 333 22.72 3.98 41.85
C LEU A 333 22.07 4.58 40.58
N PRO A 334 21.37 3.82 39.71
CA PRO A 334 20.59 4.38 38.61
C PRO A 334 19.45 5.30 39.06
N PHE A 335 18.80 5.00 40.19
CA PHE A 335 17.70 5.81 40.72
C PHE A 335 18.20 7.12 41.35
N TYR A 336 19.38 7.12 41.97
CA TYR A 336 20.06 8.36 42.38
C TYR A 336 20.46 9.21 41.18
N LYS A 337 21.01 8.62 40.10
CA LYS A 337 21.32 9.37 38.88
C LYS A 337 20.07 10.00 38.27
N LEU A 338 18.97 9.24 38.16
CA LEU A 338 17.69 9.76 37.67
C LEU A 338 17.19 10.93 38.52
N TYR A 339 17.30 10.85 39.84
CA TYR A 339 16.97 11.96 40.74
C TYR A 339 17.87 13.19 40.52
N ASP A 340 19.18 13.01 40.33
CA ASP A 340 20.11 14.13 40.08
C ASP A 340 19.83 14.79 38.71
N ASP A 341 19.57 14.00 37.66
CA ASP A 341 19.18 14.48 36.33
C ASP A 341 17.84 15.27 36.39
N GLU A 342 16.83 14.76 37.12
CA GLU A 342 15.53 15.42 37.32
C GLU A 342 15.64 16.74 38.11
N VAL A 343 16.48 16.79 39.16
CA VAL A 343 16.68 18.03 39.95
C VAL A 343 17.33 19.13 39.10
N ILE A 344 18.18 18.79 38.13
CA ILE A 344 18.71 19.77 37.16
C ILE A 344 17.56 20.33 36.31
N ILE A 345 16.74 19.45 35.71
CA ILE A 345 15.59 19.83 34.86
C ILE A 345 14.58 20.69 35.64
N ILE A 346 14.29 20.36 36.90
CA ILE A 346 13.42 21.16 37.78
C ILE A 346 13.98 22.57 37.96
N LEU A 347 15.27 22.71 38.28
CA LEU A 347 15.89 24.02 38.51
C LEU A 347 15.99 24.87 37.24
N GLU A 348 16.29 24.26 36.08
CA GLU A 348 16.30 24.93 34.78
C GLU A 348 14.89 25.42 34.37
N ASN A 349 13.86 24.59 34.56
CA ASN A 349 12.47 24.97 34.28
C ASN A 349 11.96 26.07 35.23
N LEU A 350 12.29 26.00 36.52
CA LEU A 350 11.98 27.06 37.49
C LEU A 350 12.67 28.37 37.13
N TRP A 351 13.96 28.33 36.74
CA TRP A 351 14.70 29.49 36.26
C TRP A 351 14.04 30.12 35.03
N ASN A 352 13.79 29.32 33.98
CA ASN A 352 13.21 29.80 32.73
C ASN A 352 11.80 30.37 32.93
N ARG A 353 10.93 29.68 33.69
CA ARG A 353 9.56 30.16 33.95
C ARG A 353 9.56 31.42 34.83
N ALA A 354 10.36 31.46 35.89
CA ALA A 354 10.44 32.64 36.74
C ALA A 354 11.07 33.84 36.01
N LYS A 355 12.05 33.63 35.11
CA LYS A 355 12.60 34.70 34.27
C LYS A 355 11.50 35.30 33.38
N TYR A 356 10.72 34.46 32.71
CA TYR A 356 9.56 34.89 31.93
C TYR A 356 8.53 35.66 32.78
N LEU A 357 8.13 35.12 33.92
CA LEU A 357 7.10 35.74 34.77
C LEU A 357 7.52 37.07 35.41
N LYS A 358 8.81 37.22 35.76
CA LYS A 358 9.28 38.30 36.66
C LYS A 358 10.14 39.36 35.98
N LEU A 359 10.79 39.07 34.85
CA LEU A 359 11.80 39.95 34.24
C LEU A 359 11.65 40.18 32.73
N ASP A 360 11.06 39.24 31.99
CA ASP A 360 10.97 39.30 30.53
C ASP A 360 10.05 40.45 30.03
N PRO A 361 10.49 41.28 29.07
CA PRO A 361 9.66 42.35 28.48
C PRO A 361 8.36 41.88 27.81
N HIS A 362 8.32 40.63 27.33
CA HIS A 362 7.14 39.99 26.72
C HIS A 362 6.41 39.05 27.70
N GLY A 363 6.84 39.03 28.96
CA GLY A 363 6.18 38.32 30.06
C GLY A 363 5.27 39.22 30.90
N PRO A 364 4.51 38.64 31.85
CA PRO A 364 3.57 39.38 32.68
C PRO A 364 4.23 40.29 33.75
N ASN A 365 5.57 40.41 33.76
CA ASN A 365 6.34 41.42 34.49
C ASN A 365 5.99 41.53 36.00
N GLN A 366 5.70 40.39 36.62
CA GLN A 366 5.18 40.26 37.99
C GLN A 366 6.30 40.39 39.04
N LYS A 367 7.00 41.52 39.08
CA LYS A 367 8.26 41.69 39.84
C LYS A 367 8.21 41.38 41.34
N GLU A 368 7.04 41.37 41.96
CA GLU A 368 6.85 41.05 43.38
C GLU A 368 6.45 39.58 43.58
N ILE A 369 7.14 38.89 44.49
CA ILE A 369 6.83 37.52 44.91
C ILE A 369 6.12 37.56 46.27
N THR A 370 4.93 36.96 46.33
CA THR A 370 4.09 36.88 47.53
C THR A 370 3.31 35.56 47.55
N GLN A 371 2.60 35.27 48.65
CA GLN A 371 1.66 34.13 48.71
C GLN A 371 0.58 34.16 47.59
N ARG A 372 0.20 35.36 47.10
CA ARG A 372 -0.75 35.53 45.98
C ARG A 372 -0.09 35.47 44.61
N VAL A 373 1.15 35.93 44.51
CA VAL A 373 1.95 35.99 43.28
C VAL A 373 3.25 35.20 43.51
N PRO A 374 3.18 33.85 43.53
CA PRO A 374 4.33 33.00 43.84
C PRO A 374 5.47 33.08 42.80
N LEU A 375 6.59 32.43 43.09
CA LEU A 375 7.78 32.39 42.23
C LEU A 375 7.46 31.84 40.82
N VAL A 376 6.68 30.75 40.77
CA VAL A 376 6.04 30.13 39.60
C VAL A 376 4.58 29.80 39.91
N GLU A 377 3.77 29.46 38.90
CA GLU A 377 2.35 29.15 39.10
C GLU A 377 2.07 27.92 39.96
N ARG A 378 0.82 27.81 40.43
CA ARG A 378 0.34 26.67 41.24
C ARG A 378 -0.10 25.54 40.32
N TYR A 379 0.54 24.39 40.41
CA TYR A 379 0.15 23.19 39.67
C TYR A 379 -1.02 22.45 40.34
N PHE A 380 -1.24 22.66 41.64
CA PHE A 380 -2.36 22.06 42.38
C PHE A 380 -3.31 23.09 42.98
N THR A 381 -4.59 22.98 42.61
CA THR A 381 -5.71 23.58 43.34
C THR A 381 -5.92 22.86 44.67
N ARG A 382 -6.04 23.63 45.75
CA ARG A 382 -6.23 23.12 47.12
C ARG A 382 -7.64 23.46 47.59
N ILE A 383 -8.50 22.44 47.58
CA ILE A 383 -9.91 22.54 47.96
C ILE A 383 -10.00 22.74 49.48
N PRO A 384 -10.77 23.73 49.98
CA PRO A 384 -10.83 24.04 51.40
C PRO A 384 -11.50 22.93 52.22
N LEU A 385 -10.96 22.64 53.40
CA LEU A 385 -11.57 21.72 54.36
C LEU A 385 -12.73 22.40 55.10
N ASN A 386 -13.96 21.93 54.87
CA ASN A 386 -15.21 22.47 55.40
C ASN A 386 -16.23 21.34 55.65
N GLU A 387 -17.50 21.67 55.93
CA GLU A 387 -18.55 20.67 56.22
C GLU A 387 -18.87 19.76 55.02
N LYS A 388 -18.80 20.26 53.78
CA LYS A 388 -18.96 19.43 52.57
C LYS A 388 -17.77 18.50 52.38
N THR A 389 -16.55 19.03 52.47
CA THR A 389 -15.34 18.31 52.06
C THR A 389 -14.79 17.36 53.11
N GLN A 390 -15.20 17.49 54.38
CA GLN A 390 -14.88 16.55 55.46
C GLN A 390 -15.25 15.08 55.19
N LYS A 391 -16.19 14.83 54.27
CA LYS A 391 -16.59 13.47 53.84
C LYS A 391 -15.53 12.76 52.98
N HIS A 392 -14.57 13.49 52.40
CA HIS A 392 -13.55 12.96 51.49
C HIS A 392 -12.19 12.77 52.18
N PRO A 393 -11.32 11.86 51.67
CA PRO A 393 -9.95 11.74 52.16
C PRO A 393 -9.15 13.02 51.92
N LYS A 394 -8.28 13.42 52.86
CA LYS A 394 -7.48 14.66 52.73
C LYS A 394 -6.69 14.76 51.42
N GLY A 395 -6.21 13.63 50.89
CA GLY A 395 -5.45 13.58 49.63
C GLY A 395 -6.26 13.96 48.39
N SER A 396 -7.59 13.78 48.38
CA SER A 396 -8.40 14.16 47.23
C SER A 396 -8.68 15.67 47.15
N LEU A 397 -8.38 16.42 48.21
CA LEU A 397 -8.56 17.87 48.26
C LEU A 397 -7.40 18.65 47.61
N ALA A 398 -6.43 17.95 47.01
CA ALA A 398 -5.38 18.54 46.18
C ALA A 398 -5.55 18.04 44.73
N VAL A 399 -6.04 18.89 43.84
CA VAL A 399 -6.40 18.55 42.46
C VAL A 399 -5.49 19.27 41.46
N VAL A 400 -4.99 18.58 40.44
CA VAL A 400 -4.10 19.14 39.40
C VAL A 400 -4.84 20.17 38.53
N ASN A 401 -4.13 21.24 38.17
CA ASN A 401 -4.54 22.22 37.17
C ASN A 401 -4.01 21.80 35.79
N ASN A 402 -4.86 21.87 34.75
CA ASN A 402 -4.46 21.56 33.38
C ASN A 402 -3.58 22.67 32.76
N GLY A 403 -2.89 22.36 31.67
CA GLY A 403 -1.96 23.24 30.94
C GLY A 403 -1.51 22.61 29.61
N TRP A 404 -0.30 22.92 29.16
CA TRP A 404 0.32 22.32 27.97
C TRP A 404 1.84 22.18 28.15
N ILE A 405 2.49 21.39 27.30
CA ILE A 405 3.94 21.18 27.33
C ILE A 405 4.55 21.54 25.97
N TRP A 406 5.62 22.32 26.01
CA TRP A 406 6.35 22.73 24.81
C TRP A 406 6.97 21.52 24.09
N ASN A 407 6.63 21.34 22.81
CA ASN A 407 7.19 20.31 21.93
C ASN A 407 7.03 18.85 22.44
N ALA A 408 6.00 18.58 23.24
CA ALA A 408 5.58 17.23 23.61
C ALA A 408 4.60 16.63 22.59
N ASN A 409 4.35 15.32 22.68
CA ASN A 409 3.29 14.66 21.92
C ASN A 409 1.92 15.00 22.56
N PRO A 410 1.02 15.76 21.91
CA PRO A 410 -0.27 16.16 22.50
C PRO A 410 -1.20 14.97 22.80
N LEU A 411 -0.98 13.84 22.12
CA LEU A 411 -1.77 12.61 22.28
C LEU A 411 -1.45 11.85 23.57
N GLN A 412 -0.31 12.16 24.18
CA GLN A 412 0.06 11.63 25.49
C GLN A 412 -0.46 12.60 26.54
N ASP A 413 -1.53 12.21 27.25
CA ASP A 413 -1.95 12.92 28.46
C ASP A 413 -0.72 13.04 29.38
N PHE A 414 -0.31 14.27 29.70
CA PHE A 414 0.86 14.48 30.54
C PHE A 414 0.55 14.29 32.03
N ALA A 415 -0.73 14.18 32.37
CA ALA A 415 -1.23 13.47 33.53
C ALA A 415 -1.51 11.97 33.23
N SER A 416 -0.57 11.31 32.52
CA SER A 416 -0.45 9.84 32.36
C SER A 416 0.85 9.33 32.98
N ASN A 417 0.88 8.12 33.58
CA ASN A 417 2.07 7.58 34.30
C ASN A 417 3.25 7.25 33.38
N GLU A 418 3.10 7.54 32.10
CA GLU A 418 4.11 7.43 31.04
C GLU A 418 4.82 8.78 30.80
N SER A 419 4.35 9.87 31.42
CA SER A 419 4.92 11.23 31.34
C SER A 419 5.23 11.80 32.72
N PHE A 420 6.52 12.02 33.00
CA PHE A 420 7.05 12.54 34.27
C PHE A 420 6.53 13.92 34.68
N SER A 421 5.77 14.60 33.81
CA SER A 421 5.20 15.91 34.10
C SER A 421 4.15 15.86 35.21
N TYR A 422 3.03 15.13 35.04
CA TYR A 422 1.92 15.11 36.02
C TYR A 422 1.14 13.78 36.19
N LEU A 423 1.50 12.65 35.55
CA LEU A 423 1.14 11.24 35.90
C LEU A 423 -0.39 10.82 36.12
N ARG A 424 -0.72 9.52 36.01
CA ARG A 424 -2.00 8.89 35.47
C ARG A 424 -3.41 9.02 36.09
N ARG A 425 -4.39 8.93 35.16
CA ARG A 425 -5.77 8.34 35.27
C ARG A 425 -5.83 6.84 34.96
N GLU A 426 -6.26 6.03 35.91
CA GLU A 426 -6.93 4.75 35.61
C GLU A 426 -8.27 4.70 36.36
N ASP A 427 -9.29 4.18 35.71
CA ASP A 427 -10.71 4.04 36.11
C ASP A 427 -11.49 5.30 36.58
N ASP A 428 -12.30 5.79 35.64
CA ASP A 428 -13.49 6.68 35.71
C ASP A 428 -13.94 7.38 37.01
N SER A 429 -14.32 8.66 36.83
CA SER A 429 -15.37 9.31 37.61
C SER A 429 -16.69 9.30 36.82
N PRO A 430 -17.67 8.43 37.16
CA PRO A 430 -18.94 8.34 36.43
C PRO A 430 -19.77 9.63 36.50
N TRP A 431 -19.61 10.39 37.59
CA TRP A 431 -20.26 11.70 37.74
C TRP A 431 -19.75 12.71 36.69
N LEU A 432 -18.43 12.76 36.44
CA LEU A 432 -17.88 13.68 35.44
C LEU A 432 -18.37 13.32 34.02
N TRP A 433 -18.44 12.03 33.70
CA TRP A 433 -19.00 11.57 32.42
C TRP A 433 -20.46 12.00 32.23
N ASP A 434 -21.31 11.85 33.25
CA ASP A 434 -22.71 12.29 33.23
C ASP A 434 -22.84 13.82 33.14
N HIS A 435 -22.07 14.58 33.92
CA HIS A 435 -22.05 16.04 33.91
C HIS A 435 -21.59 16.61 32.55
N MET A 436 -20.50 16.09 31.99
CA MET A 436 -20.00 16.52 30.67
C MET A 436 -20.89 16.06 29.51
N THR A 437 -21.55 14.90 29.64
CA THR A 437 -22.59 14.47 28.69
C THR A 437 -23.76 15.45 28.71
N LYS A 438 -24.26 15.83 29.89
CA LYS A 438 -25.35 16.81 30.05
C LYS A 438 -24.98 18.19 29.50
N TYR A 439 -23.77 18.68 29.77
CA TYR A 439 -23.24 19.93 29.21
C TYR A 439 -23.21 19.90 27.68
N THR A 440 -22.59 18.86 27.10
CA THR A 440 -22.45 18.70 25.65
C THR A 440 -23.83 18.59 24.96
N VAL A 441 -24.75 17.83 25.56
CA VAL A 441 -26.14 17.72 25.09
C VAL A 441 -26.90 19.05 25.21
N GLN A 442 -26.73 19.81 26.30
CA GLN A 442 -27.36 21.11 26.47
C GLN A 442 -26.93 22.06 25.33
N LEU A 443 -25.63 22.14 25.04
CA LEU A 443 -25.10 22.94 23.94
C LEU A 443 -25.62 22.47 22.57
N ALA A 444 -25.59 21.18 22.27
CA ALA A 444 -26.08 20.65 21.00
C ALA A 444 -27.59 20.86 20.79
N SER A 445 -28.38 20.92 21.88
CA SER A 445 -29.81 21.26 21.81
C SER A 445 -30.07 22.73 21.43
N LEU A 446 -29.11 23.62 21.71
CA LEU A 446 -29.23 25.07 21.50
C LEU A 446 -28.55 25.53 20.20
N PHE A 447 -27.31 25.13 19.97
CA PHE A 447 -26.44 25.65 18.91
C PHE A 447 -26.40 24.74 17.68
N HIS A 448 -26.19 25.32 16.50
CA HIS A 448 -26.08 24.61 15.22
C HIS A 448 -24.76 23.87 15.07
N GLY A 449 -23.71 24.33 15.75
CA GLY A 449 -22.41 23.69 15.78
C GLY A 449 -21.65 23.93 17.08
N ILE A 450 -20.49 23.28 17.19
CA ILE A 450 -19.56 23.43 18.31
C ILE A 450 -18.12 23.56 17.81
N ARG A 451 -17.34 24.44 18.45
CA ARG A 451 -15.87 24.54 18.31
C ARG A 451 -15.24 23.76 19.47
N ILE A 452 -14.49 22.71 19.16
CA ILE A 452 -13.73 21.94 20.15
C ILE A 452 -12.40 22.66 20.37
N ASP A 453 -12.26 23.28 21.54
CA ASP A 453 -11.02 23.88 22.02
C ASP A 453 -9.97 22.79 22.28
N ASN A 454 -8.72 23.05 21.87
CA ASN A 454 -7.56 22.17 22.11
C ASN A 454 -7.86 20.66 21.86
N CYS A 455 -8.57 20.36 20.76
CA CYS A 455 -9.10 19.03 20.44
C CYS A 455 -8.01 17.93 20.40
N HIS A 456 -6.79 18.31 20.00
CA HIS A 456 -5.60 17.44 19.96
C HIS A 456 -5.21 16.89 21.34
N SER A 457 -5.57 17.58 22.43
CA SER A 457 -5.33 17.19 23.83
C SER A 457 -6.50 16.43 24.46
N THR A 458 -7.65 16.30 23.75
CA THR A 458 -8.79 15.51 24.22
C THR A 458 -8.58 14.03 23.81
N PRO A 459 -8.62 13.06 24.74
CA PRO A 459 -8.55 11.64 24.40
C PRO A 459 -9.72 11.23 23.47
N LEU A 460 -9.41 10.57 22.35
CA LEU A 460 -10.40 10.25 21.30
C LEU A 460 -11.70 9.63 21.83
N HIS A 461 -11.62 8.68 22.77
CA HIS A 461 -12.79 8.00 23.32
C HIS A 461 -13.74 8.95 24.10
N VAL A 462 -13.20 10.00 24.75
CA VAL A 462 -13.98 11.04 25.42
C VAL A 462 -14.72 11.89 24.39
N GLY A 463 -14.00 12.38 23.37
CA GLY A 463 -14.59 13.16 22.29
C GLY A 463 -15.66 12.37 21.52
N GLN A 464 -15.43 11.10 21.23
CA GLN A 464 -16.39 10.23 20.53
C GLN A 464 -17.70 10.09 21.32
N HIS A 465 -17.64 9.68 22.58
CA HIS A 465 -18.85 9.52 23.42
C HIS A 465 -19.65 10.82 23.56
N LEU A 466 -18.97 11.95 23.76
CA LEU A 466 -19.62 13.25 23.93
C LEU A 466 -20.23 13.78 22.62
N LEU A 467 -19.54 13.62 21.49
CA LEU A 467 -20.07 13.99 20.17
C LEU A 467 -21.21 13.08 19.71
N ASP A 468 -21.18 11.79 20.02
CA ASP A 468 -22.29 10.88 19.72
C ASP A 468 -23.52 11.20 20.56
N ALA A 469 -23.35 11.56 21.84
CA ALA A 469 -24.42 12.07 22.68
C ALA A 469 -25.02 13.37 22.10
N ALA A 470 -24.17 14.27 21.60
CA ALA A 470 -24.57 15.50 20.92
C ALA A 470 -25.38 15.23 19.64
N ARG A 471 -24.89 14.34 18.76
CA ARG A 471 -25.50 14.00 17.47
C ARG A 471 -26.83 13.27 17.60
N ARG A 472 -27.04 12.50 18.67
CA ARG A 472 -28.36 11.91 19.01
C ARG A 472 -29.44 12.97 19.27
N VAL A 473 -29.05 14.19 19.64
CA VAL A 473 -29.96 15.32 19.89
C VAL A 473 -30.01 16.28 18.70
N ARG A 474 -28.90 16.50 18.00
CA ARG A 474 -28.83 17.25 16.74
C ARG A 474 -28.04 16.46 15.69
N PRO A 475 -28.68 15.67 14.81
CA PRO A 475 -27.97 14.87 13.81
C PRO A 475 -27.08 15.68 12.87
N ASN A 476 -27.53 16.89 12.52
CA ASN A 476 -26.82 17.82 11.63
C ASN A 476 -25.89 18.78 12.42
N LEU A 477 -25.30 18.33 13.53
CA LEU A 477 -24.39 19.15 14.34
C LEU A 477 -23.07 19.41 13.59
N TYR A 478 -22.78 20.67 13.29
CA TYR A 478 -21.53 21.07 12.64
C TYR A 478 -20.39 21.15 13.66
N VAL A 479 -19.37 20.32 13.51
CA VAL A 479 -18.22 20.24 14.43
C VAL A 479 -17.00 20.89 13.79
N VAL A 480 -16.48 21.92 14.47
CA VAL A 480 -15.20 22.57 14.16
C VAL A 480 -14.19 22.16 15.22
N ALA A 481 -12.93 21.90 14.85
CA ALA A 481 -11.88 21.56 15.82
C ALA A 481 -10.61 22.39 15.63
N GLU A 482 -10.04 22.84 16.75
CA GLU A 482 -8.66 23.30 16.81
C GLU A 482 -7.73 22.09 16.96
N LEU A 483 -7.05 21.73 15.86
CA LEU A 483 -6.34 20.46 15.74
C LEU A 483 -4.97 20.65 15.09
N PHE A 484 -3.93 20.33 15.88
CA PHE A 484 -2.52 20.47 15.54
C PHE A 484 -1.75 19.22 16.00
N THR A 485 -2.01 18.06 15.38
CA THR A 485 -1.37 16.80 15.81
C THR A 485 0.07 16.62 15.34
N GLY A 486 0.58 17.52 14.50
CA GLY A 486 1.92 17.43 13.90
C GLY A 486 2.03 16.44 12.73
N SER A 487 0.98 15.68 12.39
CA SER A 487 0.95 14.79 11.22
C SER A 487 -0.43 14.81 10.56
N GLU A 488 -0.46 14.92 9.23
CA GLU A 488 -1.71 14.92 8.44
C GLU A 488 -2.47 13.58 8.57
N GLU A 489 -1.76 12.46 8.74
CA GLU A 489 -2.34 11.14 9.05
C GLU A 489 -3.10 11.13 10.38
N MET A 490 -2.58 11.85 11.38
CA MET A 490 -3.19 11.95 12.71
C MET A 490 -4.37 12.94 12.72
N ASP A 491 -4.29 14.04 11.98
CA ASP A 491 -5.43 14.94 11.77
C ASP A 491 -6.59 14.19 11.07
N ILE A 492 -6.30 13.41 10.01
CA ILE A 492 -7.27 12.53 9.34
C ILE A 492 -7.84 11.49 10.32
N LYS A 493 -7.02 10.89 11.18
CA LYS A 493 -7.48 9.93 12.20
C LYS A 493 -8.50 10.57 13.15
N PHE A 494 -8.22 11.77 13.67
CA PHE A 494 -9.14 12.52 14.52
C PHE A 494 -10.44 12.86 13.78
N VAL A 495 -10.36 13.38 12.56
CA VAL A 495 -11.52 13.70 11.71
C VAL A 495 -12.41 12.49 11.51
N ASN A 496 -11.84 11.33 11.16
CA ASN A 496 -12.57 10.09 10.94
C ASN A 496 -13.19 9.50 12.23
N HIS A 497 -12.49 9.58 13.37
CA HIS A 497 -13.00 9.02 14.63
C HIS A 497 -14.08 9.91 15.28
N LEU A 498 -13.91 11.23 15.21
CA LEU A 498 -14.77 12.21 15.86
C LEU A 498 -15.88 12.74 14.93
N GLY A 499 -15.77 12.55 13.61
CA GLY A 499 -16.68 13.11 12.61
C GLY A 499 -16.61 14.64 12.50
N ILE A 500 -15.41 15.21 12.62
CA ILE A 500 -15.20 16.67 12.54
C ILE A 500 -15.51 17.16 11.12
N ASN A 501 -16.28 18.23 10.99
CA ASN A 501 -16.67 18.78 9.69
C ASN A 501 -15.62 19.73 9.11
N SER A 502 -14.95 20.53 9.94
CA SER A 502 -13.85 21.41 9.53
C SER A 502 -12.75 21.55 10.58
N LEU A 503 -11.50 21.61 10.13
CA LEU A 503 -10.33 21.93 10.95
C LEU A 503 -10.01 23.42 10.87
N ILE A 504 -9.71 24.06 12.00
CA ILE A 504 -9.27 25.46 12.03
C ILE A 504 -7.86 25.56 11.43
N ARG A 505 -7.67 26.57 10.58
CA ARG A 505 -6.39 26.98 9.98
C ARG A 505 -6.29 28.49 10.07
N GLU A 506 -5.08 29.04 10.23
CA GLU A 506 -4.88 30.45 10.62
C GLU A 506 -3.93 31.18 9.66
N ALA A 507 -4.39 32.26 9.01
CA ALA A 507 -3.55 33.02 8.08
C ALA A 507 -2.50 33.90 8.79
N MET A 508 -2.76 34.35 10.03
CA MET A 508 -1.76 35.05 10.86
C MET A 508 -0.56 34.17 11.26
N GLN A 509 -0.61 32.84 11.13
CA GLN A 509 0.55 31.99 11.44
C GLN A 509 1.61 32.00 10.34
N ALA A 510 1.29 32.47 9.13
CA ALA A 510 2.30 32.71 8.10
C ALA A 510 3.24 33.86 8.52
N TRP A 511 4.53 33.53 8.65
CA TRP A 511 5.61 34.45 8.99
C TRP A 511 6.10 35.28 7.80
N ASP A 512 5.82 34.84 6.57
CA ASP A 512 6.11 35.58 5.33
C ASP A 512 5.01 35.36 4.25
N SER A 513 5.12 36.08 3.13
CA SER A 513 4.15 36.03 2.04
C SER A 513 4.20 34.74 1.19
N HIS A 514 5.31 34.00 1.21
CA HIS A 514 5.42 32.70 0.55
C HIS A 514 4.67 31.63 1.37
N GLU A 515 4.81 31.63 2.69
CA GLU A 515 4.06 30.75 3.58
C GLU A 515 2.55 31.07 3.56
N LEU A 516 2.16 32.35 3.50
CA LEU A 516 0.76 32.74 3.30
C LEU A 516 0.23 32.23 1.96
N SER A 517 1.01 32.38 0.87
CA SER A 517 0.68 31.82 -0.45
C SER A 517 0.54 30.30 -0.40
N ARG A 518 1.39 29.59 0.35
CA ARG A 518 1.33 28.13 0.53
C ARG A 518 0.05 27.69 1.26
N LEU A 519 -0.39 28.42 2.28
CA LEU A 519 -1.65 28.15 2.98
C LEU A 519 -2.87 28.44 2.08
N VAL A 520 -2.89 29.59 1.41
CA VAL A 520 -3.95 29.97 0.45
C VAL A 520 -4.03 28.99 -0.72
N HIS A 521 -2.89 28.51 -1.24
CA HIS A 521 -2.87 27.48 -2.29
C HIS A 521 -3.48 26.15 -1.80
N ARG A 522 -3.08 25.68 -0.61
CA ARG A 522 -3.63 24.46 0.01
C ARG A 522 -5.15 24.50 0.23
N HIS A 523 -5.71 25.69 0.45
CA HIS A 523 -7.14 25.90 0.69
C HIS A 523 -7.88 26.54 -0.49
N GLY A 524 -7.19 26.81 -1.61
CA GLY A 524 -7.72 27.48 -2.80
C GLY A 524 -8.62 26.60 -3.69
N GLY A 525 -8.59 25.28 -3.50
CA GLY A 525 -9.36 24.31 -4.28
C GLY A 525 -8.50 23.42 -5.16
N LYS A 526 -9.10 22.82 -6.20
CA LYS A 526 -8.36 22.05 -7.22
C LYS A 526 -7.61 23.00 -8.19
N PRO A 527 -6.53 22.54 -8.84
CA PRO A 527 -5.92 23.26 -9.96
C PRO A 527 -6.92 23.60 -11.07
N VAL A 528 -6.64 24.67 -11.82
CA VAL A 528 -7.32 24.92 -13.10
C VAL A 528 -6.99 23.76 -14.04
N ASP A 529 -7.99 23.34 -14.82
CA ASP A 529 -7.95 22.17 -15.73
C ASP A 529 -7.59 20.84 -15.04
N ALA A 530 -7.82 20.73 -13.73
CA ALA A 530 -7.76 19.46 -13.01
C ALA A 530 -8.76 18.44 -13.57
N SER A 531 -8.26 17.23 -13.83
CA SER A 531 -9.02 16.14 -14.42
C SER A 531 -10.17 15.66 -13.53
N THR A 532 -11.27 15.27 -14.16
CA THR A 532 -12.43 14.63 -13.52
C THR A 532 -12.56 13.20 -14.02
N TYR A 533 -12.35 12.24 -13.13
CA TYR A 533 -12.69 10.84 -13.40
C TYR A 533 -14.18 10.64 -13.13
N THR A 534 -14.97 10.44 -14.18
CA THR A 534 -16.42 10.18 -14.12
C THR A 534 -16.75 8.97 -14.97
N ASP A 535 -17.28 7.92 -14.34
CA ASP A 535 -17.96 6.85 -15.06
C ASP A 535 -19.45 7.19 -15.20
N VAL A 536 -20.15 6.51 -16.09
CA VAL A 536 -21.60 6.69 -16.32
C VAL A 536 -22.27 5.35 -16.03
N ASP A 537 -23.37 5.38 -15.28
CA ASP A 537 -24.20 4.21 -15.03
C ASP A 537 -25.32 4.14 -16.08
N GLU A 538 -25.46 2.97 -16.68
CA GLU A 538 -26.50 2.62 -17.65
C GLU A 538 -27.37 1.44 -17.16
N TYR A 539 -27.12 0.91 -15.96
CA TYR A 539 -28.04 -0.01 -15.27
C TYR A 539 -29.25 0.73 -14.65
N SER A 540 -29.20 2.07 -14.64
CA SER A 540 -30.31 2.96 -14.31
C SER A 540 -31.17 3.27 -15.55
N GLU A 541 -32.51 3.26 -15.42
CA GLU A 541 -33.45 3.63 -16.50
C GLU A 541 -33.30 5.10 -16.98
N THR A 542 -32.50 5.90 -16.26
CA THR A 542 -32.00 7.22 -16.68
C THR A 542 -30.48 7.26 -16.59
N PRO A 543 -29.73 7.65 -17.65
CA PRO A 543 -28.29 7.78 -17.59
C PRO A 543 -27.87 8.70 -16.45
N CYS A 544 -26.94 8.25 -15.59
CA CYS A 544 -26.48 9.04 -14.46
C CYS A 544 -24.96 8.96 -14.27
N CYS A 545 -24.36 10.06 -13.82
CA CYS A 545 -22.92 10.15 -13.59
C CYS A 545 -22.55 9.44 -12.28
N ILE A 546 -21.73 8.38 -12.38
CA ILE A 546 -21.08 7.76 -11.22
C ILE A 546 -19.91 8.66 -10.82
N VAL A 547 -20.09 9.38 -9.72
CA VAL A 547 -18.98 10.00 -8.99
C VAL A 547 -18.48 8.99 -7.96
N PRO A 548 -17.34 8.30 -8.19
CA PRO A 548 -16.80 7.37 -7.21
C PRO A 548 -16.41 8.11 -5.93
N LEU A 549 -16.77 7.57 -4.76
CA LEU A 549 -16.43 8.15 -3.46
C LEU A 549 -14.94 7.94 -3.13
N VAL A 550 -14.09 8.79 -3.71
CA VAL A 550 -12.68 8.93 -3.32
C VAL A 550 -12.56 9.73 -2.02
N GLY A 551 -11.53 9.44 -1.22
CA GLY A 551 -11.23 10.19 -0.02
C GLY A 551 -10.83 11.64 -0.33
N SER A 552 -11.26 12.59 0.50
CA SER A 552 -10.89 14.00 0.41
C SER A 552 -10.02 14.42 1.59
N ASN A 553 -9.25 15.49 1.39
CA ASN A 553 -8.56 16.17 2.50
C ASN A 553 -9.61 16.74 3.48
N PRO A 554 -9.34 16.75 4.80
CA PRO A 554 -10.21 17.40 5.78
C PRO A 554 -10.53 18.85 5.39
N HIS A 555 -11.82 19.22 5.42
CA HIS A 555 -12.21 20.57 5.06
C HIS A 555 -11.61 21.59 6.05
N ALA A 556 -11.23 22.75 5.54
CA ALA A 556 -10.72 23.84 6.38
C ALA A 556 -11.83 24.82 6.76
N LEU A 557 -11.72 25.38 7.96
CA LEU A 557 -12.27 26.69 8.31
C LEU A 557 -11.06 27.62 8.46
N PHE A 558 -10.78 28.39 7.42
CA PHE A 558 -9.59 29.22 7.30
C PHE A 558 -9.88 30.59 7.90
N MET A 559 -9.33 30.84 9.08
CA MET A 559 -9.44 32.09 9.81
C MET A 559 -8.40 33.07 9.29
N ASP A 560 -8.80 34.29 8.94
CA ASP A 560 -7.85 35.35 8.60
C ASP A 560 -7.05 35.82 9.83
N CYS A 561 -7.72 35.85 10.99
CA CYS A 561 -7.18 36.03 12.34
C CYS A 561 -8.12 35.36 13.36
N THR A 562 -7.58 34.52 14.26
CA THR A 562 -8.34 33.99 15.41
C THR A 562 -8.27 34.92 16.62
N HIS A 563 -9.01 34.61 17.68
CA HIS A 563 -9.04 35.44 18.88
C HIS A 563 -7.78 35.35 19.75
N ASP A 564 -6.96 34.31 19.55
CA ASP A 564 -5.66 34.13 20.23
C ASP A 564 -4.48 34.62 19.37
N ASN A 565 -4.73 35.06 18.13
CA ASN A 565 -3.70 35.62 17.26
C ASN A 565 -3.38 37.08 17.64
N GLU A 566 -2.10 37.44 17.48
CA GLU A 566 -1.68 38.84 17.36
C GLU A 566 -2.38 39.50 16.16
N THR A 567 -2.88 40.73 16.32
CA THR A 567 -3.54 41.41 15.19
C THR A 567 -2.54 41.77 14.09
N PRO A 568 -2.98 42.02 12.83
CA PRO A 568 -2.10 42.48 11.76
C PRO A 568 -1.26 43.70 12.13
N HIS A 569 -1.76 44.60 12.99
CA HIS A 569 -0.98 45.74 13.47
C HIS A 569 0.20 45.35 14.37
N GLN A 570 0.08 44.28 15.17
CA GLN A 570 1.16 43.77 16.02
C GLN A 570 2.18 42.95 15.21
N LYS A 571 1.69 42.03 14.35
CA LYS A 571 2.51 41.01 13.70
C LYS A 571 3.05 41.40 12.32
N ARG A 572 2.39 42.34 11.63
CA ARG A 572 2.68 42.79 10.26
C ARG A 572 2.51 44.31 10.15
N THR A 573 1.51 44.79 9.41
CA THR A 573 1.01 46.17 9.48
C THR A 573 -0.52 46.18 9.44
N ALA A 574 -1.14 47.29 9.84
CA ALA A 574 -2.59 47.42 9.91
C ALA A 574 -3.28 47.38 8.53
N GLU A 575 -2.56 47.73 7.47
CA GLU A 575 -3.05 47.70 6.09
C GLU A 575 -3.16 46.26 5.54
N ASP A 576 -2.46 45.29 6.12
CA ASP A 576 -2.53 43.90 5.66
C ASP A 576 -3.87 43.22 5.97
N SER A 577 -4.69 43.75 6.90
CA SER A 577 -6.04 43.24 7.15
C SER A 577 -6.87 43.09 5.86
N LEU A 578 -6.71 44.03 4.91
CA LEU A 578 -7.42 44.01 3.63
C LEU A 578 -6.84 42.98 2.63
N SER A 579 -5.51 42.86 2.53
CA SER A 579 -4.87 41.89 1.64
C SER A 579 -4.97 40.45 2.14
N ASN A 580 -4.65 40.21 3.41
CA ASN A 580 -4.78 38.91 4.06
C ASN A 580 -6.25 38.43 4.08
N GLY A 581 -7.18 39.31 4.45
CA GLY A 581 -8.62 38.99 4.46
C GLY A 581 -9.15 38.64 3.06
N ALA A 582 -8.76 39.38 2.03
CA ALA A 582 -9.14 39.08 0.65
C ALA A 582 -8.56 37.75 0.13
N LEU A 583 -7.31 37.41 0.49
CA LEU A 583 -6.69 36.13 0.10
C LEU A 583 -7.38 34.93 0.78
N VAL A 584 -7.76 35.07 2.05
CA VAL A 584 -8.53 34.05 2.77
C VAL A 584 -9.94 33.94 2.18
N ALA A 585 -10.65 35.04 1.97
CA ALA A 585 -12.00 35.05 1.38
C ALA A 585 -12.07 34.53 -0.07
N MET A 586 -10.95 34.51 -0.80
CA MET A 586 -10.83 33.91 -2.14
C MET A 586 -10.49 32.40 -2.11
N SER A 587 -10.29 31.81 -0.93
CA SER A 587 -10.02 30.36 -0.77
C SER A 587 -11.30 29.53 -0.90
N SER A 588 -11.21 28.33 -1.48
CA SER A 588 -12.36 27.43 -1.70
C SER A 588 -12.63 26.55 -0.47
N CYS A 589 -12.88 27.20 0.66
CA CYS A 589 -13.15 26.57 1.95
C CYS A 589 -14.13 27.41 2.79
N ALA A 590 -14.49 26.96 4.00
CA ALA A 590 -15.13 27.85 4.97
C ALA A 590 -14.09 28.89 5.44
N VAL A 591 -14.54 30.12 5.71
CA VAL A 591 -13.69 31.23 6.18
C VAL A 591 -14.28 31.86 7.43
N GLY A 592 -13.44 32.56 8.21
CA GLY A 592 -13.89 33.29 9.38
C GLY A 592 -12.92 34.39 9.82
N SER A 593 -13.40 35.28 10.67
CA SER A 593 -12.68 36.44 11.23
C SER A 593 -13.06 36.61 12.70
N VAL A 594 -12.14 37.14 13.51
CA VAL A 594 -12.42 37.58 14.88
C VAL A 594 -12.94 39.01 14.91
N LYS A 595 -13.93 39.28 15.76
CA LYS A 595 -14.43 40.64 16.00
C LYS A 595 -13.29 41.56 16.46
N GLY A 596 -13.04 42.65 15.72
CA GLY A 596 -11.88 43.51 15.88
C GLY A 596 -10.83 43.40 14.77
N TYR A 597 -10.83 42.36 13.93
CA TYR A 597 -9.95 42.27 12.75
C TYR A 597 -10.41 43.26 11.65
N ASP A 598 -11.68 43.18 11.25
CA ASP A 598 -12.32 44.10 10.30
C ASP A 598 -12.35 45.56 10.81
N GLU A 599 -12.47 45.74 12.13
CA GLU A 599 -12.37 47.05 12.79
C GLU A 599 -10.92 47.51 13.05
N ILE A 600 -9.91 46.73 12.64
CA ILE A 600 -8.48 47.06 12.76
C ILE A 600 -8.09 47.46 14.20
N TYR A 601 -8.33 46.55 15.14
CA TYR A 601 -7.96 46.74 16.55
C TYR A 601 -6.43 46.73 16.71
N PRO A 602 -5.86 47.68 17.49
CA PRO A 602 -4.42 47.85 17.61
C PRO A 602 -3.71 46.71 18.35
N MET A 603 -4.44 45.95 19.18
CA MET A 603 -3.93 44.81 19.94
C MET A 603 -5.01 43.74 20.10
N THR A 604 -4.60 42.49 20.27
CA THR A 604 -5.46 41.36 20.65
C THR A 604 -6.22 41.66 21.93
N VAL A 605 -7.46 41.20 22.01
CA VAL A 605 -8.33 41.42 23.18
C VAL A 605 -7.93 40.45 24.29
N ASP A 606 -7.50 40.97 25.43
CA ASP A 606 -7.17 40.18 26.62
C ASP A 606 -8.43 39.48 27.17
N LEU A 607 -8.53 38.17 26.93
CA LEU A 607 -9.65 37.30 27.32
C LEU A 607 -9.90 37.20 28.84
N VAL A 608 -9.01 37.75 29.67
CA VAL A 608 -9.04 37.65 31.14
C VAL A 608 -9.36 39.01 31.75
N ASN A 609 -8.62 40.05 31.34
CA ASN A 609 -8.63 41.37 31.98
C ASN A 609 -9.49 42.42 31.26
N GLU A 610 -9.87 42.22 29.98
CA GLU A 610 -10.69 43.20 29.27
C GLU A 610 -12.16 43.12 29.69
N THR A 611 -12.76 44.29 29.93
CA THR A 611 -14.16 44.43 30.35
C THR A 611 -14.94 45.47 29.54
N ARG A 612 -14.29 46.19 28.61
CA ARG A 612 -14.94 47.18 27.75
C ARG A 612 -15.73 46.48 26.64
N PRO A 613 -17.05 46.73 26.50
CA PRO A 613 -17.81 46.18 25.39
C PRO A 613 -17.32 46.71 24.04
N TYR A 614 -17.48 45.92 22.98
CA TYR A 614 -17.25 46.36 21.61
C TYR A 614 -18.10 47.59 21.27
N LYS A 615 -17.49 48.59 20.62
CA LYS A 615 -18.25 49.72 20.07
C LYS A 615 -19.06 49.23 18.87
N LEU A 616 -20.37 49.50 18.88
CA LEU A 616 -21.22 49.29 17.71
C LEU A 616 -21.07 50.47 16.75
N TYR A 617 -20.90 50.18 15.47
CA TYR A 617 -20.72 51.18 14.41
C TYR A 617 -21.81 50.99 13.34
N GLU A 618 -22.55 52.03 13.00
CA GLU A 618 -23.44 52.02 11.82
C GLU A 618 -22.64 51.96 10.50
N LYS A 619 -21.38 52.41 10.54
CA LYS A 619 -20.39 52.32 9.46
C LYS A 619 -18.99 52.04 10.03
N PRO A 620 -18.52 50.78 10.08
CA PRO A 620 -17.19 50.45 10.64
C PRO A 620 -16.00 50.95 9.80
N LEU A 621 -16.22 51.48 8.60
CA LEU A 621 -15.15 51.97 7.70
C LEU A 621 -15.04 53.52 7.62
N GLU A 622 -15.87 54.25 8.38
CA GLU A 622 -15.87 55.72 8.47
C GLU A 622 -15.58 56.18 9.92
N ILE A 623 -14.53 55.61 10.54
CA ILE A 623 -14.21 55.84 11.97
C ILE A 623 -13.26 57.03 12.14
N GLU A 624 -13.75 58.13 12.72
CA GLU A 624 -12.89 59.13 13.37
C GLU A 624 -12.34 58.57 14.70
N PHE A 625 -11.04 58.75 14.96
CA PHE A 625 -10.40 58.22 16.16
C PHE A 625 -10.85 58.95 17.43
N ILE A 626 -11.51 58.20 18.31
CA ILE A 626 -11.69 58.55 19.72
C ILE A 626 -11.13 57.39 20.53
N ARG A 627 -10.04 57.63 21.28
CA ARG A 627 -9.62 56.73 22.35
C ARG A 627 -10.72 56.74 23.42
N ASP A 628 -11.34 55.59 23.61
CA ASP A 628 -12.53 55.44 24.42
C ASP A 628 -12.21 54.47 25.57
N ASP A 629 -12.07 55.00 26.79
CA ASP A 629 -11.78 54.15 27.96
C ASP A 629 -13.03 53.33 28.40
N LYS A 630 -14.18 53.51 27.73
CA LYS A 630 -15.44 52.78 27.99
C LYS A 630 -15.74 51.68 26.96
N TYR A 631 -15.21 51.76 25.74
CA TYR A 631 -15.49 50.83 24.65
C TYR A 631 -14.21 50.38 23.93
N LEU A 632 -14.21 49.17 23.35
CA LEU A 632 -13.16 48.76 22.42
C LEU A 632 -13.34 49.47 21.07
N THR A 633 -12.25 50.08 20.56
CA THR A 633 -12.22 50.86 19.32
C THR A 633 -10.99 50.55 18.46
N GLY A 634 -11.17 50.66 17.15
CA GLY A 634 -10.13 50.44 16.14
C GLY A 634 -9.17 51.61 15.95
N LEU A 635 -8.13 51.36 15.14
CA LEU A 635 -7.25 52.39 14.60
C LEU A 635 -7.99 53.31 13.61
N PRO A 636 -7.59 54.58 13.45
CA PRO A 636 -8.12 55.44 12.40
C PRO A 636 -7.73 54.92 11.01
N SER A 637 -8.70 54.38 10.29
CA SER A 637 -8.54 53.81 8.95
C SER A 637 -9.46 54.48 7.94
N SER A 638 -9.08 54.46 6.66
CA SER A 638 -9.94 54.94 5.56
C SER A 638 -9.80 54.03 4.35
N LEU A 639 -10.88 53.33 3.97
CA LEU A 639 -10.92 52.53 2.76
C LEU A 639 -11.02 53.47 1.55
N LYS A 640 -10.00 53.46 0.68
CA LYS A 640 -9.93 54.32 -0.52
C LYS A 640 -10.08 53.46 -1.76
N ALA A 641 -11.06 53.79 -2.60
CA ALA A 641 -11.15 53.21 -3.95
C ALA A 641 -9.95 53.68 -4.79
N LEU A 642 -9.20 52.73 -5.34
CA LEU A 642 -8.12 52.99 -6.27
C LEU A 642 -8.65 53.10 -7.71
N ASN A 643 -7.81 53.64 -8.60
CA ASN A 643 -8.08 53.60 -10.03
C ASN A 643 -8.13 52.13 -10.51
N ALA A 644 -9.14 51.79 -11.32
CA ALA A 644 -9.24 50.46 -11.92
C ALA A 644 -8.00 50.15 -12.80
N PRO A 645 -7.56 48.88 -12.89
CA PRO A 645 -6.49 48.50 -13.80
C PRO A 645 -6.89 48.74 -15.26
N ILE A 646 -5.91 49.07 -16.09
CA ILE A 646 -6.12 49.20 -17.53
C ILE A 646 -6.10 47.78 -18.11
N LEU A 647 -7.27 47.30 -18.53
CA LEU A 647 -7.44 46.05 -19.27
C LEU A 647 -7.25 46.33 -20.76
N ARG A 648 -6.47 45.49 -21.46
CA ARG A 648 -6.37 45.50 -22.92
C ARG A 648 -6.57 44.09 -23.45
N GLU A 649 -7.56 43.92 -24.34
CA GLU A 649 -7.61 42.75 -25.20
C GLU A 649 -6.51 42.87 -26.26
N LEU A 650 -5.62 41.90 -26.30
CA LEU A 650 -4.51 41.80 -27.24
C LEU A 650 -4.53 40.41 -27.90
N SER A 651 -3.66 40.19 -28.87
CA SER A 651 -3.47 38.87 -29.47
C SER A 651 -2.03 38.67 -29.92
N ASP A 652 -1.56 37.44 -29.80
CA ASP A 652 -0.25 36.95 -30.23
C ASP A 652 -0.40 35.64 -31.01
N GLU A 653 0.69 34.87 -31.14
CA GLU A 653 0.71 33.59 -31.84
C GLU A 653 0.00 32.44 -31.10
N HIS A 654 -0.32 32.61 -29.80
CA HIS A 654 -1.08 31.66 -28.99
C HIS A 654 -2.58 32.01 -28.89
N GLY A 655 -2.99 33.19 -29.35
CA GLY A 655 -4.39 33.57 -29.50
C GLY A 655 -4.73 34.91 -28.84
N LYS A 656 -5.93 35.02 -28.26
CA LYS A 656 -6.38 36.22 -27.54
C LYS A 656 -5.99 36.15 -26.07
N TYR A 657 -5.49 37.26 -25.52
CA TYR A 657 -5.24 37.41 -24.09
C TYR A 657 -5.68 38.80 -23.59
N THR A 658 -5.78 38.94 -22.27
CA THR A 658 -6.06 40.22 -21.61
C THR A 658 -4.83 40.68 -20.83
N GLU A 659 -4.17 41.74 -21.30
CA GLU A 659 -3.15 42.43 -20.51
C GLU A 659 -3.82 43.22 -19.38
N VAL A 660 -3.36 42.99 -18.15
CA VAL A 660 -3.83 43.69 -16.94
C VAL A 660 -2.73 44.62 -16.44
N THR A 661 -2.81 45.91 -16.78
CA THR A 661 -1.86 46.92 -16.26
C THR A 661 -2.42 47.54 -14.97
N LEU A 662 -1.80 47.25 -13.83
CA LEU A 662 -2.13 47.91 -12.55
C LEU A 662 -1.82 49.43 -12.59
N PRO A 663 -2.54 50.26 -11.83
CA PRO A 663 -2.23 51.69 -11.72
C PRO A 663 -0.86 51.91 -11.05
N LYS A 664 -0.21 53.05 -11.35
CA LYS A 664 1.04 53.44 -10.68
C LYS A 664 0.89 53.69 -9.18
N GLU A 665 -0.32 54.02 -8.74
CA GLU A 665 -0.69 54.21 -7.34
C GLU A 665 -1.41 52.94 -6.84
N PHE A 666 -0.61 51.95 -6.43
CA PHE A 666 -1.07 50.69 -5.86
C PHE A 666 -0.21 50.32 -4.63
N PRO A 667 -0.46 50.94 -3.46
CA PRO A 667 0.35 50.73 -2.26
C PRO A 667 0.13 49.34 -1.63
N SER A 668 1.04 48.92 -0.75
CA SER A 668 0.86 47.72 0.09
C SER A 668 -0.46 47.78 0.88
N GLY A 669 -1.09 46.61 1.11
CA GLY A 669 -2.45 46.53 1.67
C GLY A 669 -3.58 46.82 0.67
N SER A 670 -3.27 47.03 -0.62
CA SER A 670 -4.29 47.20 -1.67
C SER A 670 -4.70 45.89 -2.32
N ILE A 671 -5.95 45.84 -2.78
CA ILE A 671 -6.51 44.72 -3.54
C ILE A 671 -7.11 45.19 -4.87
N THR A 672 -7.29 44.25 -5.80
CA THR A 672 -8.04 44.48 -7.05
C THR A 672 -8.71 43.17 -7.44
N LEU A 673 -10.03 43.20 -7.58
CA LEU A 673 -10.85 42.03 -7.92
C LEU A 673 -11.25 42.11 -9.39
N LEU A 674 -10.99 41.05 -10.14
CA LEU A 674 -11.33 40.94 -11.56
C LEU A 674 -12.27 39.77 -11.75
N LYS A 675 -13.47 40.03 -12.32
CA LYS A 675 -14.36 38.96 -12.77
C LYS A 675 -13.89 38.46 -14.13
N THR A 676 -13.18 37.34 -14.14
CA THR A 676 -12.79 36.64 -15.36
C THR A 676 -13.95 35.84 -15.94
N LYS A 677 -13.87 35.54 -17.24
CA LYS A 677 -14.65 34.52 -17.93
C LYS A 677 -13.74 33.84 -18.95
N VAL A 678 -13.66 32.51 -18.90
CA VAL A 678 -13.16 31.70 -20.03
C VAL A 678 -14.32 31.53 -21.00
N ASP A 679 -14.07 31.59 -22.31
CA ASP A 679 -15.09 31.41 -23.35
C ASP A 679 -15.49 29.94 -23.53
N LYS A 680 -15.98 29.33 -22.45
CA LYS A 680 -16.74 28.07 -22.51
C LYS A 680 -18.08 28.32 -23.22
N HIS A 681 -18.40 27.46 -24.18
CA HIS A 681 -19.78 27.26 -24.60
C HIS A 681 -20.53 26.56 -23.46
N ASN A 682 -21.70 27.06 -23.07
CA ASN A 682 -22.50 26.47 -21.98
C ASN A 682 -22.97 25.03 -22.28
N SER A 683 -22.92 24.61 -23.55
CA SER A 683 -23.25 23.27 -24.04
C SER A 683 -22.00 22.41 -24.32
N LEU A 684 -20.80 22.80 -23.87
CA LEU A 684 -19.57 22.05 -24.17
C LEU A 684 -19.62 20.64 -23.55
N ASP A 685 -19.98 20.53 -22.28
CA ASP A 685 -20.07 19.24 -21.58
C ASP A 685 -21.16 18.35 -22.22
N GLU A 686 -22.31 18.93 -22.60
CA GLU A 686 -23.40 18.27 -23.33
C GLU A 686 -22.96 17.80 -24.74
N MET A 687 -22.15 18.60 -25.45
CA MET A 687 -21.61 18.28 -26.77
C MET A 687 -20.50 17.22 -26.72
N LEU A 688 -19.76 17.12 -25.61
CA LEU A 688 -18.75 16.08 -25.37
C LEU A 688 -19.35 14.76 -24.86
N THR A 689 -20.57 14.77 -24.32
CA THR A 689 -21.22 13.59 -23.70
C THR A 689 -22.39 13.03 -24.50
N SER A 690 -22.63 13.50 -25.73
CA SER A 690 -23.74 13.05 -26.58
C SER A 690 -23.31 12.69 -28.01
N GLY A 691 -24.16 11.93 -28.71
CA GLY A 691 -23.96 11.54 -30.12
C GLY A 691 -23.01 10.36 -30.37
N ALA A 692 -22.01 10.13 -29.51
CA ALA A 692 -21.03 9.05 -29.67
C ALA A 692 -21.69 7.65 -29.82
N ASP A 693 -22.72 7.35 -29.03
CA ASP A 693 -23.44 6.07 -29.09
C ASP A 693 -24.21 5.80 -30.39
N GLU A 694 -24.51 6.85 -31.16
CA GLU A 694 -25.15 6.71 -32.47
C GLU A 694 -24.11 6.32 -33.53
N VAL A 695 -22.92 6.94 -33.49
CA VAL A 695 -21.79 6.62 -34.38
C VAL A 695 -21.28 5.19 -34.13
N PHE A 696 -21.11 4.80 -32.87
CA PHE A 696 -20.51 3.50 -32.51
C PHE A 696 -21.49 2.32 -32.57
N LYS A 697 -22.73 2.58 -32.96
CA LYS A 697 -23.75 1.56 -33.21
C LYS A 697 -23.58 0.87 -34.57
N GLU A 698 -22.95 1.52 -35.53
CA GLU A 698 -22.78 0.99 -36.90
C GLU A 698 -21.45 0.25 -37.12
N LEU A 699 -20.49 0.41 -36.21
CA LEU A 699 -19.16 -0.23 -36.30
C LEU A 699 -19.21 -1.72 -35.93
N ASN A 700 -18.40 -2.53 -36.61
CA ASN A 700 -18.18 -3.94 -36.29
C ASN A 700 -16.79 -4.17 -35.66
N LEU A 701 -16.54 -5.38 -35.12
CA LEU A 701 -15.27 -5.74 -34.44
C LEU A 701 -13.99 -5.45 -35.25
N VAL A 702 -14.04 -5.45 -36.58
CA VAL A 702 -12.89 -5.11 -37.44
C VAL A 702 -12.69 -3.59 -37.55
N ASP A 703 -13.77 -2.81 -37.62
CA ASP A 703 -13.69 -1.34 -37.61
C ASP A 703 -13.14 -0.86 -36.26
N LEU A 704 -13.50 -1.58 -35.19
CA LEU A 704 -13.06 -1.32 -33.82
C LEU A 704 -11.56 -1.67 -33.62
N ASN A 705 -10.97 -2.59 -34.39
CA ASN A 705 -9.50 -2.73 -34.46
C ASN A 705 -8.84 -1.44 -34.96
N ILE A 706 -9.46 -0.75 -35.93
CA ILE A 706 -8.94 0.47 -36.55
C ILE A 706 -9.09 1.67 -35.61
N VAL A 707 -10.24 1.84 -34.96
CA VAL A 707 -10.48 2.96 -34.06
C VAL A 707 -9.72 2.83 -32.73
N LEU A 708 -9.60 1.62 -32.17
CA LEU A 708 -9.07 1.44 -30.82
C LEU A 708 -7.58 1.12 -30.76
N TYR A 709 -7.06 0.34 -31.71
CA TYR A 709 -5.75 -0.32 -31.61
C TYR A 709 -4.78 0.12 -32.70
N ARG A 710 -4.45 -0.74 -33.67
CA ARG A 710 -3.41 -0.49 -34.70
C ARG A 710 -2.04 -0.23 -34.10
N CYS A 711 -1.20 -1.25 -33.96
CA CYS A 711 0.20 -0.98 -33.62
C CYS A 711 0.92 -0.37 -34.84
N GLY A 712 1.97 0.44 -34.61
CA GLY A 712 2.60 1.23 -35.69
C GLY A 712 3.09 0.43 -36.91
N SER A 713 3.41 -0.86 -36.73
CA SER A 713 3.75 -1.77 -37.84
C SER A 713 2.55 -2.11 -38.74
N GLU A 714 1.35 -2.27 -38.19
CA GLU A 714 0.11 -2.48 -38.96
C GLU A 714 -0.32 -1.20 -39.68
N GLU A 715 -0.14 -0.04 -39.03
CA GLU A 715 -0.56 1.24 -39.62
C GLU A 715 0.31 1.64 -40.80
N ASN A 716 1.63 1.43 -40.70
CA ASN A 716 2.54 1.55 -41.83
C ASN A 716 2.26 0.57 -42.98
N ASP A 717 1.55 -0.55 -42.72
CA ASP A 717 1.17 -1.54 -43.73
C ASP A 717 -0.05 -1.11 -44.56
N LEU A 718 -1.00 -0.38 -43.95
CA LEU A 718 -2.08 0.30 -44.68
C LEU A 718 -1.60 1.60 -45.36
N ILE A 719 -0.81 2.41 -44.64
CA ILE A 719 -0.39 3.75 -45.05
C ILE A 719 1.13 3.89 -44.88
N PRO A 720 1.94 3.61 -45.92
CA PRO A 720 3.40 3.63 -45.82
C PRO A 720 3.95 4.98 -45.35
N GLY A 721 4.72 4.96 -44.26
CA GLY A 721 5.30 6.14 -43.61
C GLY A 721 4.47 6.72 -42.46
N HIS A 722 3.28 6.16 -42.16
CA HIS A 722 2.53 6.46 -40.94
C HIS A 722 2.95 5.53 -39.79
N GLY A 723 2.57 5.90 -38.57
CA GLY A 723 2.86 5.14 -37.36
C GLY A 723 2.19 5.75 -36.13
N THR A 724 2.54 5.20 -34.98
CA THR A 724 2.10 5.63 -33.64
C THR A 724 2.52 7.06 -33.33
N TYR A 725 1.69 7.80 -32.60
CA TYR A 725 2.01 9.17 -32.21
C TYR A 725 3.23 9.21 -31.27
N ASN A 726 4.21 10.07 -31.57
CA ASN A 726 5.36 10.31 -30.70
C ASN A 726 5.08 11.49 -29.78
N VAL A 727 4.95 11.23 -28.48
CA VAL A 727 4.77 12.26 -27.45
C VAL A 727 6.15 12.84 -27.08
N PRO A 728 6.42 14.13 -27.35
CA PRO A 728 7.74 14.72 -27.09
C PRO A 728 8.16 14.57 -25.62
N GLY A 729 9.37 14.03 -25.40
CA GLY A 729 9.90 13.79 -24.05
C GLY A 729 9.35 12.56 -23.33
N TYR A 730 8.44 11.80 -23.94
CA TYR A 730 7.91 10.53 -23.41
C TYR A 730 8.25 9.35 -24.34
N GLY A 731 7.88 9.42 -25.62
CA GLY A 731 8.11 8.36 -26.61
C GLY A 731 6.87 8.04 -27.46
N ASP A 732 6.95 6.94 -28.21
CA ASP A 732 5.85 6.46 -29.05
C ASP A 732 4.75 5.78 -28.22
N LEU A 733 3.48 6.04 -28.55
CA LEU A 733 2.34 5.30 -28.01
C LEU A 733 2.33 3.85 -28.53
N PRO A 734 1.74 2.88 -27.82
CA PRO A 734 1.68 1.47 -28.27
C PRO A 734 0.76 1.27 -29.49
N TYR A 735 -0.24 2.15 -29.62
CA TYR A 735 -1.33 2.07 -30.58
C TYR A 735 -1.57 3.43 -31.22
N CYS A 736 -2.02 3.44 -32.48
CA CYS A 736 -2.46 4.65 -33.18
C CYS A 736 -3.91 5.03 -32.81
N GLY A 737 -4.73 4.03 -32.47
CA GLY A 737 -6.10 4.23 -32.01
C GLY A 737 -6.18 4.68 -30.54
N LEU A 738 -7.43 4.86 -30.09
CA LEU A 738 -7.78 5.44 -28.80
C LEU A 738 -7.09 4.82 -27.59
N GLU A 739 -6.86 3.51 -27.60
CA GLU A 739 -6.25 2.84 -26.45
C GLU A 739 -4.79 3.27 -26.24
N GLY A 740 -4.09 3.73 -27.29
CA GLY A 740 -2.75 4.30 -27.18
C GLY A 740 -2.72 5.59 -26.37
N PHE A 741 -3.79 6.39 -26.44
CA PHE A 741 -3.96 7.61 -25.65
C PHE A 741 -4.52 7.31 -24.26
N MET A 742 -5.51 6.42 -24.16
CA MET A 742 -6.17 6.10 -22.90
C MET A 742 -5.27 5.32 -21.92
N SER A 743 -4.36 4.47 -22.41
CA SER A 743 -3.36 3.81 -21.57
C SER A 743 -2.41 4.79 -20.88
N VAL A 744 -2.08 5.91 -21.55
CA VAL A 744 -1.29 7.01 -20.97
C VAL A 744 -2.15 7.96 -20.13
N LEU A 745 -3.39 8.24 -20.54
CA LEU A 745 -4.28 9.17 -19.82
C LEU A 745 -4.82 8.63 -18.50
N ARG A 746 -5.13 7.33 -18.39
CA ARG A 746 -5.67 6.75 -17.13
C ARG A 746 -4.82 7.03 -15.89
N PRO A 747 -3.49 6.78 -15.87
CA PRO A 747 -2.66 7.11 -14.70
C PRO A 747 -2.55 8.62 -14.48
N ILE A 748 -2.46 9.43 -15.55
CA ILE A 748 -2.42 10.90 -15.46
C ILE A 748 -3.68 11.44 -14.78
N MET A 749 -4.87 10.96 -15.18
CA MET A 749 -6.15 11.39 -14.62
C MET A 749 -6.34 10.92 -13.17
N LYS A 750 -5.80 9.76 -12.82
CA LYS A 750 -5.88 9.19 -11.47
C LYS A 750 -5.05 10.00 -10.46
N GLU A 751 -3.81 10.33 -10.81
CA GLU A 751 -2.89 11.09 -9.93
C GLU A 751 -2.98 12.62 -10.16
N ASN A 752 -3.77 13.06 -11.15
CA ASN A 752 -3.88 14.43 -11.65
C ASN A 752 -2.51 15.06 -12.03
N ASP A 753 -1.67 14.29 -12.73
CA ASP A 753 -0.34 14.74 -13.16
C ASP A 753 -0.40 15.66 -14.40
N LEU A 754 -0.80 16.90 -14.16
CA LEU A 754 -0.75 17.98 -15.16
C LEU A 754 0.70 18.32 -15.59
N GLY A 755 1.73 17.78 -14.92
CA GLY A 755 3.14 17.92 -15.26
C GLY A 755 3.63 16.91 -16.31
N HIS A 756 2.87 15.86 -16.60
CA HIS A 756 3.27 14.82 -17.55
C HIS A 756 3.55 15.39 -18.95
N PRO A 757 4.56 14.89 -19.70
CA PRO A 757 4.89 15.40 -21.05
C PRO A 757 3.71 15.37 -22.03
N PHE A 758 2.79 14.40 -21.89
CA PHE A 758 1.54 14.35 -22.66
C PHE A 758 0.64 15.58 -22.41
N CYS A 759 0.51 16.01 -21.15
CA CYS A 759 -0.22 17.23 -20.81
C CYS A 759 0.50 18.50 -21.24
N ALA A 760 1.84 18.50 -21.34
CA ALA A 760 2.58 19.60 -21.95
C ALA A 760 2.28 19.69 -23.45
N ASN A 761 2.40 18.57 -24.18
CA ASN A 761 2.10 18.48 -25.61
C ASN A 761 0.67 18.93 -25.96
N LEU A 762 -0.35 18.53 -25.17
CA LEU A 762 -1.74 18.99 -25.32
C LEU A 762 -1.94 20.51 -25.09
N ARG A 763 -1.04 21.18 -24.35
CA ARG A 763 -1.07 22.64 -24.14
C ARG A 763 -0.24 23.39 -25.17
N GLU A 764 0.79 22.76 -25.73
CA GLU A 764 1.65 23.32 -26.77
C GLU A 764 0.98 23.36 -28.15
N GLY A 765 0.06 22.42 -28.43
CA GLY A 765 -0.73 22.44 -29.66
C GLY A 765 -1.76 21.31 -29.78
N HIS A 766 -2.64 21.43 -30.77
CA HIS A 766 -3.75 20.51 -31.00
C HIS A 766 -3.37 19.20 -31.73
N TRP A 767 -2.08 18.92 -31.94
CA TRP A 767 -1.61 17.81 -32.79
C TRP A 767 -2.08 16.42 -32.35
N ALA A 768 -2.24 16.19 -31.04
CA ALA A 768 -2.79 14.95 -30.51
C ALA A 768 -4.32 14.87 -30.61
N LEU A 769 -5.01 16.02 -30.70
CA LEU A 769 -6.47 16.12 -30.89
C LEU A 769 -6.84 15.97 -32.38
N ASP A 770 -6.01 16.49 -33.30
CA ASP A 770 -6.13 16.26 -34.75
C ASP A 770 -6.02 14.77 -35.15
N TYR A 771 -5.52 13.92 -34.24
CA TYR A 771 -5.23 12.50 -34.43
C TYR A 771 -6.30 11.57 -33.80
N VAL A 772 -7.27 12.10 -33.03
CA VAL A 772 -8.09 11.31 -32.08
C VAL A 772 -9.60 11.61 -32.18
N VAL A 773 -10.44 10.56 -32.27
CA VAL A 773 -11.92 10.62 -32.10
C VAL A 773 -12.46 9.34 -31.41
N ASP A 774 -13.16 9.52 -30.29
CA ASP A 774 -13.66 8.52 -29.29
C ASP A 774 -14.88 7.66 -29.74
N PRO A 775 -15.36 6.58 -29.02
CA PRO A 775 -14.89 5.89 -27.80
C PRO A 775 -14.99 4.32 -27.81
N ILE A 776 -15.03 3.66 -26.63
CA ILE A 776 -14.94 2.18 -26.45
C ILE A 776 -16.24 1.45 -26.01
N LYS A 777 -17.14 2.07 -25.23
CA LYS A 777 -18.02 1.29 -24.32
C LYS A 777 -19.03 0.33 -24.98
N ARG A 778 -19.56 0.64 -26.18
CA ARG A 778 -20.56 -0.22 -26.85
C ARG A 778 -20.00 -1.53 -27.43
N VAL A 779 -18.67 -1.65 -27.59
CA VAL A 779 -17.97 -2.83 -28.15
C VAL A 779 -18.38 -4.13 -27.43
N MET A 780 -18.49 -4.08 -26.10
CA MET A 780 -18.82 -5.25 -25.28
C MET A 780 -20.18 -5.86 -25.62
N SER A 781 -21.14 -5.07 -26.11
CA SER A 781 -22.49 -5.55 -26.48
C SER A 781 -22.54 -6.39 -27.76
N GLN A 782 -21.45 -6.43 -28.54
CA GLN A 782 -21.29 -7.31 -29.71
C GLN A 782 -20.61 -8.64 -29.39
N LEU A 783 -20.08 -8.77 -28.16
CA LEU A 783 -19.45 -9.98 -27.66
C LEU A 783 -20.48 -10.86 -26.92
N SER A 784 -20.12 -12.12 -26.68
CA SER A 784 -21.00 -13.06 -25.98
C SER A 784 -21.38 -12.57 -24.57
N PRO A 785 -22.50 -13.06 -23.99
CA PRO A 785 -22.83 -12.81 -22.58
C PRO A 785 -21.73 -13.27 -21.60
N CYS A 786 -20.82 -14.17 -21.98
CA CYS A 786 -19.69 -14.54 -21.12
C CYS A 786 -18.62 -13.43 -21.04
N ALA A 787 -18.47 -12.63 -22.10
CA ALA A 787 -17.60 -11.45 -22.11
C ALA A 787 -18.32 -10.20 -21.57
N TYR A 788 -19.54 -9.93 -22.04
CA TYR A 788 -20.32 -8.75 -21.65
C TYR A 788 -20.67 -8.73 -20.15
N GLU A 789 -21.25 -9.81 -19.62
CA GLU A 789 -21.62 -9.94 -18.19
C GLU A 789 -20.39 -10.23 -17.29
N GLY A 790 -19.20 -10.33 -17.88
CA GLY A 790 -17.96 -10.61 -17.17
C GLY A 790 -17.48 -9.43 -16.32
N SER A 791 -16.59 -9.71 -15.37
CA SER A 791 -15.86 -8.65 -14.66
C SER A 791 -14.98 -7.85 -15.63
N SER A 792 -14.55 -6.65 -15.23
CA SER A 792 -13.63 -5.80 -16.03
C SER A 792 -12.41 -6.57 -16.55
N PHE A 793 -11.85 -7.48 -15.76
CA PHE A 793 -10.73 -8.34 -16.18
C PHE A 793 -11.09 -9.27 -17.35
N ILE A 794 -12.29 -9.85 -17.36
CA ILE A 794 -12.79 -10.69 -18.46
C ILE A 794 -13.07 -9.84 -19.70
N GLN A 795 -13.60 -8.63 -19.52
CA GLN A 795 -13.84 -7.67 -20.59
C GLN A 795 -12.51 -7.21 -21.25
N SER A 796 -11.46 -6.91 -20.46
CA SER A 796 -10.11 -6.61 -20.97
C SER A 796 -9.49 -7.79 -21.72
N LEU A 797 -9.62 -9.02 -21.21
CA LEU A 797 -9.18 -10.21 -21.93
C LEU A 797 -9.94 -10.41 -23.24
N ALA A 798 -11.25 -10.12 -23.29
CA ALA A 798 -12.06 -10.22 -24.49
C ALA A 798 -11.73 -9.14 -25.54
N LEU A 799 -11.33 -7.94 -25.10
CA LEU A 799 -10.80 -6.88 -25.98
C LEU A 799 -9.52 -7.30 -26.72
N CYS A 800 -8.74 -8.25 -26.19
CA CYS A 800 -7.60 -8.81 -26.91
C CYS A 800 -8.01 -9.50 -28.24
N SER A 801 -9.27 -9.93 -28.40
CA SER A 801 -9.77 -10.41 -29.70
C SER A 801 -9.83 -9.30 -30.76
N VAL A 802 -10.11 -8.07 -30.34
CA VAL A 802 -10.18 -6.86 -31.19
C VAL A 802 -8.78 -6.32 -31.49
N GLN A 803 -7.83 -6.47 -30.56
CA GLN A 803 -6.40 -6.24 -30.82
C GLN A 803 -5.90 -7.14 -31.95
N MET A 804 -6.12 -8.46 -31.85
CA MET A 804 -5.48 -9.43 -32.74
C MET A 804 -6.15 -9.57 -34.11
N TYR A 805 -7.45 -9.28 -34.22
CA TYR A 805 -8.23 -9.48 -35.46
C TYR A 805 -8.46 -8.16 -36.22
N GLY A 806 -7.60 -7.91 -37.20
CA GLY A 806 -7.58 -6.67 -37.99
C GLY A 806 -7.22 -6.91 -39.46
N ILE A 807 -7.35 -5.86 -40.28
CA ILE A 807 -6.97 -5.86 -41.70
C ILE A 807 -5.57 -5.26 -41.86
N VAL A 808 -4.79 -5.86 -42.75
CA VAL A 808 -3.49 -5.37 -43.26
C VAL A 808 -3.42 -5.68 -44.76
N LEU A 809 -2.55 -5.01 -45.53
CA LEU A 809 -2.45 -5.21 -46.99
C LEU A 809 -1.47 -6.33 -47.37
N SER A 810 -0.44 -6.55 -46.56
CA SER A 810 0.64 -7.49 -46.88
C SER A 810 0.27 -8.97 -46.71
N THR A 811 -0.80 -9.30 -45.97
CA THR A 811 -1.16 -10.67 -45.61
C THR A 811 -2.66 -10.81 -45.27
N GLY A 812 -3.11 -12.05 -45.05
CA GLY A 812 -4.51 -12.38 -44.80
C GLY A 812 -4.71 -13.90 -44.71
N LEU A 813 -5.90 -14.39 -45.12
CA LEU A 813 -6.24 -15.82 -45.12
C LEU A 813 -6.25 -16.47 -46.52
N HIS A 814 -6.14 -15.68 -47.58
CA HIS A 814 -6.23 -16.11 -48.98
C HIS A 814 -5.27 -15.27 -49.86
N PRO A 815 -4.63 -15.83 -50.90
CA PRO A 815 -3.49 -15.20 -51.59
C PRO A 815 -3.80 -13.88 -52.31
N THR A 816 -5.07 -13.62 -52.63
CA THR A 816 -5.52 -12.49 -53.45
C THR A 816 -6.67 -11.70 -52.84
N GLU A 817 -7.19 -12.09 -51.66
CA GLU A 817 -8.31 -11.42 -51.01
C GLU A 817 -7.82 -10.70 -49.76
N ILE A 818 -8.01 -9.38 -49.72
CA ILE A 818 -7.75 -8.57 -48.53
C ILE A 818 -8.91 -8.80 -47.55
N GLY A 819 -8.60 -9.27 -46.36
CA GLY A 819 -9.59 -9.59 -45.33
C GLY A 819 -8.95 -9.67 -43.94
N PRO A 820 -9.76 -9.56 -42.88
CA PRO A 820 -9.28 -9.53 -41.51
C PRO A 820 -8.67 -10.89 -41.10
N SER A 821 -7.59 -10.85 -40.33
CA SER A 821 -6.85 -12.05 -39.92
C SER A 821 -6.23 -11.88 -38.52
N MET A 822 -6.13 -12.98 -37.79
CA MET A 822 -5.52 -12.99 -36.46
C MET A 822 -4.00 -12.85 -36.55
N ALA A 823 -3.46 -11.87 -35.82
CA ALA A 823 -2.05 -11.78 -35.44
C ALA A 823 -1.75 -12.74 -34.27
N ALA A 824 -0.56 -13.34 -34.23
CA ALA A 824 -0.13 -14.10 -33.04
C ALA A 824 0.15 -13.16 -31.84
N GLY A 825 0.62 -11.94 -32.10
CA GLY A 825 0.81 -10.89 -31.10
C GLY A 825 1.35 -9.58 -31.70
N LEU A 826 1.20 -8.49 -30.96
CA LEU A 826 1.57 -7.15 -31.39
C LEU A 826 2.76 -6.63 -30.56
N PRO A 827 3.76 -5.95 -31.17
CA PRO A 827 3.85 -5.58 -32.59
C PRO A 827 4.61 -6.57 -33.47
N HIS A 828 5.23 -7.62 -32.91
CA HIS A 828 6.23 -8.45 -33.60
C HIS A 828 5.64 -9.43 -34.63
N PHE A 829 4.42 -9.91 -34.41
CA PHE A 829 3.74 -10.89 -35.27
C PHE A 829 2.48 -10.27 -35.89
N ALA A 830 2.59 -9.04 -36.37
CA ALA A 830 1.46 -8.23 -36.83
C ALA A 830 1.31 -8.13 -38.36
N THR A 831 2.39 -8.27 -39.15
CA THR A 831 2.34 -7.99 -40.61
C THR A 831 3.09 -9.02 -41.46
N ALA A 832 2.89 -8.93 -42.78
CA ALA A 832 3.50 -9.79 -43.80
C ALA A 832 3.33 -11.30 -43.50
N HIS A 833 4.29 -12.13 -43.90
CA HIS A 833 4.24 -13.56 -43.63
C HIS A 833 4.16 -13.86 -42.11
N MET A 834 4.73 -13.00 -41.26
CA MET A 834 4.86 -13.18 -39.81
C MET A 834 3.55 -12.98 -39.02
N ARG A 835 2.43 -12.58 -39.64
CA ARG A 835 1.16 -12.36 -38.91
C ARG A 835 0.50 -13.66 -38.45
N CYS A 836 0.29 -14.59 -39.39
CA CYS A 836 -0.67 -15.69 -39.24
C CYS A 836 0.02 -17.03 -39.07
N TRP A 837 0.04 -17.53 -37.84
CA TRP A 837 0.63 -18.81 -37.45
C TRP A 837 -0.45 -19.83 -37.09
N GLY A 838 -0.47 -20.98 -37.75
CA GLY A 838 -1.53 -21.99 -37.60
C GLY A 838 -1.63 -22.56 -36.20
N ARG A 839 -0.50 -22.75 -35.52
CA ARG A 839 -0.46 -23.15 -34.11
C ARG A 839 -1.15 -22.11 -33.22
N ASP A 840 -0.67 -20.87 -33.24
CA ASP A 840 -1.13 -19.77 -32.41
C ASP A 840 -2.61 -19.46 -32.67
N VAL A 841 -3.02 -19.49 -33.95
CA VAL A 841 -4.43 -19.34 -34.35
C VAL A 841 -5.29 -20.45 -33.75
N PHE A 842 -4.92 -21.73 -33.88
CA PHE A 842 -5.78 -22.83 -33.41
C PHE A 842 -5.65 -23.16 -31.91
N ILE A 843 -4.70 -22.56 -31.21
CA ILE A 843 -4.72 -22.42 -29.74
C ILE A 843 -5.65 -21.26 -29.35
N SER A 844 -5.58 -20.11 -30.03
CA SER A 844 -6.29 -18.89 -29.63
C SER A 844 -7.75 -18.82 -30.08
N LEU A 845 -8.16 -19.62 -31.07
CA LEU A 845 -9.48 -19.56 -31.72
C LEU A 845 -10.64 -19.81 -30.74
N ARG A 846 -10.48 -20.71 -29.76
CA ARG A 846 -11.53 -20.95 -28.75
C ARG A 846 -11.74 -19.68 -27.91
N GLY A 847 -10.71 -19.20 -27.22
CA GLY A 847 -10.81 -18.03 -26.36
C GLY A 847 -11.18 -16.74 -27.09
N LEU A 848 -10.48 -16.39 -28.19
CA LEU A 848 -10.66 -15.11 -28.86
C LEU A 848 -11.85 -15.04 -29.83
N PHE A 849 -12.35 -16.17 -30.35
CA PHE A 849 -13.49 -16.16 -31.29
C PHE A 849 -14.71 -16.98 -30.84
N LEU A 850 -14.56 -18.17 -30.24
CA LEU A 850 -15.72 -18.97 -29.84
C LEU A 850 -16.34 -18.46 -28.53
N THR A 851 -15.51 -18.22 -27.53
CA THR A 851 -15.92 -17.70 -26.21
C THR A 851 -16.41 -16.24 -26.31
N THR A 852 -15.89 -15.45 -27.27
CA THR A 852 -16.37 -14.09 -27.57
C THR A 852 -17.60 -14.06 -28.51
N GLY A 853 -17.94 -15.16 -29.19
CA GLY A 853 -19.09 -15.26 -30.11
C GLY A 853 -18.83 -14.85 -31.57
N ASN A 854 -17.58 -14.52 -31.93
CA ASN A 854 -17.17 -14.19 -33.30
C ASN A 854 -16.99 -15.45 -34.19
N PHE A 855 -18.06 -16.23 -34.35
CA PHE A 855 -18.06 -17.50 -35.08
C PHE A 855 -17.69 -17.37 -36.57
N GLU A 856 -17.98 -16.23 -37.20
CA GLU A 856 -17.63 -15.99 -38.60
C GLU A 856 -16.12 -15.82 -38.81
N ALA A 857 -15.41 -15.18 -37.87
CA ALA A 857 -13.95 -15.11 -37.90
C ALA A 857 -13.33 -16.50 -37.72
N ALA A 858 -13.79 -17.28 -36.73
CA ALA A 858 -13.32 -18.65 -36.53
C ALA A 858 -13.52 -19.53 -37.78
N LYS A 859 -14.71 -19.45 -38.39
CA LYS A 859 -15.06 -20.16 -39.64
C LYS A 859 -14.09 -19.82 -40.78
N LYS A 860 -13.81 -18.54 -41.01
CA LYS A 860 -12.86 -18.09 -42.04
C LYS A 860 -11.44 -18.60 -41.81
N HIS A 861 -10.95 -18.61 -40.56
CA HIS A 861 -9.62 -19.15 -40.26
C HIS A 861 -9.54 -20.67 -40.51
N ILE A 862 -10.55 -21.44 -40.07
CA ILE A 862 -10.60 -22.88 -40.32
C ILE A 862 -10.63 -23.18 -41.84
N ILE A 863 -11.44 -22.46 -42.61
CA ILE A 863 -11.50 -22.63 -44.08
C ILE A 863 -10.18 -22.22 -44.75
N GLY A 864 -9.58 -21.10 -44.35
CA GLY A 864 -8.33 -20.58 -44.91
C GLY A 864 -7.16 -21.57 -44.76
N PHE A 865 -6.91 -22.06 -43.53
CA PHE A 865 -5.89 -23.09 -43.31
C PHE A 865 -6.28 -24.46 -43.89
N GLY A 866 -7.57 -24.82 -43.89
CA GLY A 866 -8.07 -26.05 -44.53
C GLY A 866 -7.85 -26.08 -46.06
N SER A 867 -7.85 -24.91 -46.72
CA SER A 867 -7.57 -24.79 -48.15
C SER A 867 -6.15 -25.23 -48.54
N VAL A 868 -5.20 -25.09 -47.61
CA VAL A 868 -3.77 -25.38 -47.77
C VAL A 868 -3.30 -26.67 -47.07
N LEU A 869 -4.21 -27.52 -46.59
CA LEU A 869 -3.84 -28.86 -46.12
C LEU A 869 -3.07 -29.63 -47.22
N LYS A 870 -1.88 -30.11 -46.87
CA LYS A 870 -0.90 -30.76 -47.77
C LYS A 870 -0.11 -31.79 -46.97
N HIS A 871 0.21 -32.95 -47.53
CA HIS A 871 0.88 -34.06 -46.81
C HIS A 871 0.12 -34.60 -45.59
N GLY A 872 -1.15 -34.23 -45.38
CA GLY A 872 -1.87 -34.50 -44.13
C GLY A 872 -1.59 -33.50 -43.02
N MET A 873 -0.83 -32.44 -43.30
CA MET A 873 -0.41 -31.41 -42.35
C MET A 873 -1.01 -30.03 -42.65
N ILE A 874 -1.34 -29.31 -41.57
CA ILE A 874 -1.65 -27.88 -41.56
C ILE A 874 -0.33 -27.12 -41.35
N PRO A 875 -0.07 -26.01 -42.08
CA PRO A 875 1.20 -25.31 -42.00
C PRO A 875 1.36 -24.51 -40.69
N ASN A 876 2.60 -24.25 -40.29
CA ASN A 876 2.89 -23.31 -39.21
C ASN A 876 2.72 -21.88 -39.70
N LEU A 877 3.47 -21.49 -40.73
CA LEU A 877 3.41 -20.17 -41.34
C LEU A 877 2.39 -20.19 -42.48
N LEU A 878 1.39 -19.29 -42.48
CA LEU A 878 0.37 -19.27 -43.54
C LEU A 878 0.79 -18.48 -44.79
N ASP A 879 1.44 -17.32 -44.61
CA ASP A 879 1.75 -16.34 -45.67
C ASP A 879 0.55 -16.09 -46.63
N ALA A 880 -0.62 -15.78 -46.08
CA ALA A 880 -1.87 -15.62 -46.83
C ALA A 880 -2.17 -16.78 -47.81
N ALA A 881 -1.83 -18.01 -47.45
CA ALA A 881 -1.94 -19.19 -48.31
C ALA A 881 -1.14 -19.09 -49.63
N ARG A 882 -0.13 -18.20 -49.73
CA ARG A 882 0.79 -18.05 -50.88
C ARG A 882 1.98 -19.01 -50.78
N ARG A 883 2.81 -18.91 -49.73
CA ARG A 883 3.94 -19.83 -49.51
C ARG A 883 3.98 -20.39 -48.07
N PRO A 884 2.96 -21.21 -47.69
CA PRO A 884 2.88 -21.79 -46.36
C PRO A 884 4.01 -22.80 -46.06
N ARG A 885 4.44 -22.88 -44.79
CA ARG A 885 5.55 -23.74 -44.33
C ARG A 885 5.07 -24.90 -43.45
N TYR A 886 5.51 -26.12 -43.72
CA TYR A 886 5.03 -27.37 -43.10
C TYR A 886 6.03 -27.99 -42.11
N ASN A 887 6.67 -27.15 -41.30
CA ASN A 887 7.67 -27.54 -40.29
C ASN A 887 7.05 -27.89 -38.90
N CYS A 888 5.73 -28.08 -38.82
CA CYS A 888 4.96 -28.09 -37.57
C CYS A 888 4.02 -29.30 -37.51
N ARG A 889 4.25 -30.21 -36.56
CA ARG A 889 3.48 -31.46 -36.39
C ARG A 889 2.31 -31.32 -35.43
N ASP A 890 2.25 -30.24 -34.64
CA ASP A 890 1.20 -29.97 -33.66
C ASP A 890 0.01 -29.16 -34.23
N ALA A 891 0.22 -28.27 -35.22
CA ALA A 891 -0.85 -27.52 -35.88
C ALA A 891 -2.01 -28.37 -36.47
N PRO A 892 -1.81 -29.57 -37.07
CA PRO A 892 -2.91 -30.42 -37.54
C PRO A 892 -3.86 -30.82 -36.41
N TRP A 893 -3.33 -31.03 -35.20
CA TRP A 893 -4.08 -31.52 -34.06
C TRP A 893 -4.79 -30.39 -33.30
N TRP A 894 -4.16 -29.21 -33.21
CA TRP A 894 -4.84 -27.99 -32.76
C TRP A 894 -5.96 -27.58 -33.72
N PHE A 895 -5.76 -27.69 -35.04
CA PHE A 895 -6.80 -27.46 -36.05
C PHE A 895 -8.01 -28.41 -35.87
N LEU A 896 -7.77 -29.71 -35.68
CA LEU A 896 -8.82 -30.69 -35.43
C LEU A 896 -9.56 -30.48 -34.09
N GLN A 897 -8.88 -29.93 -33.07
CA GLN A 897 -9.52 -29.53 -31.81
C GLN A 897 -10.32 -28.22 -31.97
N SER A 898 -9.81 -27.25 -32.73
CA SER A 898 -10.55 -26.04 -33.11
C SER A 898 -11.82 -26.34 -33.90
N ILE A 899 -11.84 -27.37 -34.75
CA ILE A 899 -13.07 -27.83 -35.43
C ILE A 899 -14.05 -28.50 -34.44
N GLN A 900 -13.55 -29.30 -33.50
CA GLN A 900 -14.36 -29.88 -32.41
C GLN A 900 -15.07 -28.79 -31.59
N ASP A 901 -14.32 -27.77 -31.15
CA ASP A 901 -14.88 -26.68 -30.37
C ASP A 901 -15.77 -25.77 -31.24
N TYR A 902 -15.45 -25.54 -32.51
CA TYR A 902 -16.35 -24.84 -33.44
C TYR A 902 -17.72 -25.53 -33.51
N CYS A 903 -17.75 -26.84 -33.76
CA CYS A 903 -18.98 -27.63 -33.82
C CYS A 903 -19.73 -27.76 -32.48
N LYS A 904 -19.10 -27.40 -31.37
CA LYS A 904 -19.67 -27.43 -30.01
C LYS A 904 -20.21 -26.06 -29.55
N PHE A 905 -19.61 -24.96 -30.02
CA PHE A 905 -19.95 -23.59 -29.61
C PHE A 905 -20.75 -22.82 -30.67
N SER A 906 -20.50 -23.04 -31.97
CA SER A 906 -21.17 -22.31 -33.05
C SER A 906 -22.63 -22.74 -33.22
N PRO A 907 -23.57 -21.82 -33.50
CA PRO A 907 -24.95 -22.15 -33.89
C PRO A 907 -25.07 -23.07 -35.12
N GLU A 908 -24.03 -23.18 -35.96
CA GLU A 908 -23.99 -24.14 -37.08
C GLU A 908 -23.79 -25.60 -36.63
N GLY A 909 -23.30 -25.83 -35.42
CA GLY A 909 -23.10 -27.15 -34.83
C GLY A 909 -22.37 -28.12 -35.77
N LEU A 910 -22.94 -29.32 -35.95
CA LEU A 910 -22.40 -30.36 -36.82
C LEU A 910 -22.66 -30.13 -38.33
N ASP A 911 -23.54 -29.19 -38.72
CA ASP A 911 -23.74 -28.88 -40.14
C ASP A 911 -22.51 -28.19 -40.75
N PHE A 912 -21.69 -27.52 -39.93
CA PHE A 912 -20.39 -26.97 -40.35
C PHE A 912 -19.47 -28.01 -41.01
N LEU A 913 -19.55 -29.29 -40.61
CA LEU A 913 -18.75 -30.38 -41.19
C LEU A 913 -18.99 -30.55 -42.71
N LYS A 914 -20.17 -30.15 -43.20
CA LYS A 914 -20.56 -30.22 -44.61
C LYS A 914 -20.04 -29.04 -45.44
N THR A 915 -19.42 -28.04 -44.81
CA THR A 915 -18.91 -26.84 -45.49
C THR A 915 -17.83 -27.24 -46.51
N PRO A 916 -17.99 -26.90 -47.80
CA PRO A 916 -16.95 -27.14 -48.80
C PRO A 916 -15.78 -26.18 -48.57
N VAL A 917 -14.56 -26.69 -48.72
CA VAL A 917 -13.33 -25.91 -48.74
C VAL A 917 -12.65 -26.14 -50.08
N THR A 918 -12.55 -25.09 -50.91
CA THR A 918 -11.83 -25.13 -52.17
C THR A 918 -10.32 -25.27 -51.90
N ARG A 919 -9.66 -26.25 -52.53
CA ARG A 919 -8.31 -26.71 -52.15
C ARG A 919 -7.23 -26.12 -53.05
N ARG A 920 -6.29 -25.37 -52.45
CA ARG A 920 -5.17 -24.71 -53.14
C ARG A 920 -4.19 -25.71 -53.74
N PHE A 921 -3.82 -26.77 -53.00
CA PHE A 921 -2.86 -27.78 -53.48
C PHE A 921 -3.54 -28.99 -54.13
N PRO A 922 -3.00 -29.53 -55.24
CA PRO A 922 -3.48 -30.73 -55.91
C PRO A 922 -3.36 -31.98 -55.02
N LYS A 923 -4.20 -33.00 -55.28
CA LYS A 923 -4.29 -34.24 -54.47
C LYS A 923 -3.02 -35.11 -54.43
N ASN A 924 -1.99 -34.77 -55.21
CA ASN A 924 -0.67 -35.43 -55.20
C ASN A 924 0.36 -34.72 -54.29
N ASP A 925 -0.05 -33.69 -53.54
CA ASP A 925 0.81 -32.78 -52.76
C ASP A 925 1.93 -32.08 -53.57
N GLU A 926 1.79 -31.95 -54.88
CA GLU A 926 2.72 -31.15 -55.67
C GLU A 926 2.58 -29.68 -55.27
N PHE A 927 3.72 -29.01 -55.02
CA PHE A 927 3.68 -27.57 -54.73
C PHE A 927 3.56 -26.82 -56.05
N ILE A 928 2.46 -26.09 -56.19
CA ILE A 928 2.19 -25.14 -57.26
C ILE A 928 2.06 -23.75 -56.65
N GLU A 929 2.43 -22.69 -57.38
CA GLU A 929 2.23 -21.31 -56.92
C GLU A 929 0.73 -20.97 -56.85
N ALA A 930 0.38 -19.92 -56.11
CA ALA A 930 -1.03 -19.63 -55.79
C ALA A 930 -1.89 -19.27 -57.03
N ASP A 931 -1.25 -18.72 -58.06
CA ASP A 931 -1.82 -18.31 -59.34
C ASP A 931 -1.79 -19.40 -60.44
N ASP A 932 -1.26 -20.59 -60.13
CA ASP A 932 -1.16 -21.69 -61.09
C ASP A 932 -2.54 -22.20 -61.57
N PRO A 933 -2.73 -22.58 -62.85
CA PRO A 933 -3.99 -23.11 -63.36
C PRO A 933 -4.51 -24.41 -62.71
N LEU A 934 -3.74 -25.10 -61.85
CA LEU A 934 -4.17 -26.23 -61.04
C LEU A 934 -4.58 -25.83 -59.60
N SER A 935 -4.35 -24.58 -59.22
CA SER A 935 -4.73 -23.99 -57.93
C SER A 935 -6.26 -23.86 -57.82
N TYR A 936 -6.80 -24.20 -56.65
CA TYR A 936 -8.24 -24.13 -56.32
C TYR A 936 -9.15 -24.87 -57.32
N LYS A 937 -8.76 -26.09 -57.77
CA LYS A 937 -9.48 -26.88 -58.79
C LYS A 937 -10.36 -28.02 -58.30
N TYR A 938 -10.33 -28.34 -57.02
CA TYR A 938 -11.29 -29.26 -56.40
C TYR A 938 -11.64 -28.77 -55.00
N GLU A 939 -12.67 -29.35 -54.42
CA GLU A 939 -13.12 -29.03 -53.08
C GLU A 939 -13.03 -30.27 -52.20
N SER A 940 -13.03 -30.06 -50.89
CA SER A 940 -13.20 -31.11 -49.89
C SER A 940 -13.97 -30.52 -48.73
N THR A 941 -14.97 -31.23 -48.24
CA THR A 941 -15.71 -30.81 -47.05
C THR A 941 -14.82 -30.84 -45.81
N ILE A 942 -15.15 -30.06 -44.78
CA ILE A 942 -14.48 -30.16 -43.46
C ILE A 942 -14.47 -31.61 -42.95
N LEU A 943 -15.56 -32.37 -43.21
CA LEU A 943 -15.68 -33.80 -42.90
C LEU A 943 -14.61 -34.66 -43.61
N GLU A 944 -14.38 -34.46 -44.91
CA GLU A 944 -13.33 -35.15 -45.68
C GLU A 944 -11.92 -34.69 -45.29
N ILE A 945 -11.75 -33.41 -44.91
CA ILE A 945 -10.48 -32.86 -44.42
C ILE A 945 -10.04 -33.55 -43.11
N ILE A 946 -10.98 -33.85 -42.21
CA ILE A 946 -10.70 -34.62 -40.99
C ILE A 946 -10.21 -36.03 -41.36
N GLN A 947 -10.91 -36.72 -42.27
CA GLN A 947 -10.52 -38.07 -42.69
C GLN A 947 -9.16 -38.07 -43.41
N GLU A 948 -8.86 -37.09 -44.28
CA GLU A 948 -7.57 -36.97 -44.96
C GLU A 948 -6.40 -36.85 -43.97
N ILE A 949 -6.55 -36.05 -42.90
CA ILE A 949 -5.50 -35.92 -41.87
C ILE A 949 -5.31 -37.26 -41.14
N MET A 950 -6.40 -37.95 -40.77
CA MET A 950 -6.34 -39.23 -40.06
C MET A 950 -5.73 -40.36 -40.91
N GLU A 951 -6.16 -40.51 -42.17
CA GLU A 951 -5.67 -41.54 -43.09
C GLU A 951 -4.20 -41.35 -43.43
N ARG A 952 -3.75 -40.13 -43.71
CA ARG A 952 -2.36 -39.87 -44.09
C ARG A 952 -1.40 -40.10 -42.92
N HIS A 953 -1.76 -39.66 -41.71
CA HIS A 953 -0.96 -39.98 -40.52
C HIS A 953 -0.90 -41.49 -40.25
N ALA A 954 -1.98 -42.23 -40.49
CA ALA A 954 -2.00 -43.69 -40.37
C ALA A 954 -1.17 -44.41 -41.45
N CYS A 955 -1.05 -43.84 -42.65
CA CYS A 955 -0.22 -44.39 -43.74
C CYS A 955 1.28 -44.11 -43.62
N GLY A 956 1.70 -43.25 -42.68
CA GLY A 956 3.05 -42.69 -42.62
C GLY A 956 3.20 -41.46 -43.51
N ILE A 957 3.85 -40.41 -42.99
CA ILE A 957 4.10 -39.14 -43.69
C ILE A 957 5.62 -38.94 -43.77
N HIS A 958 6.17 -39.00 -44.98
CA HIS A 958 7.61 -38.80 -45.24
C HIS A 958 7.81 -37.80 -46.38
N PHE A 959 8.37 -36.63 -46.07
CA PHE A 959 8.75 -35.65 -47.10
C PHE A 959 9.88 -34.74 -46.62
N LYS A 960 10.57 -34.11 -47.57
CA LYS A 960 11.49 -33.01 -47.31
C LYS A 960 10.78 -31.69 -47.61
N GLU A 961 10.93 -30.67 -46.75
CA GLU A 961 10.27 -29.37 -46.91
C GLU A 961 10.48 -28.81 -48.33
N TRP A 962 9.41 -28.32 -48.94
CA TRP A 962 9.50 -27.68 -50.25
C TRP A 962 10.39 -26.43 -50.17
N ASN A 963 11.29 -26.25 -51.15
CA ASN A 963 12.32 -25.20 -51.15
C ASN A 963 13.34 -25.30 -49.98
N ALA A 964 13.54 -26.48 -49.40
CA ALA A 964 14.55 -26.75 -48.36
C ALA A 964 15.95 -26.18 -48.70
N GLY A 965 16.52 -25.44 -47.75
CA GLY A 965 17.83 -24.81 -47.85
C GLY A 965 17.86 -23.41 -47.22
N PRO A 966 19.01 -22.69 -47.30
CA PRO A 966 19.22 -21.42 -46.60
C PRO A 966 18.22 -20.29 -46.91
N ASN A 967 17.50 -20.38 -48.03
CA ASN A 967 16.48 -19.41 -48.44
C ASN A 967 15.12 -19.65 -47.75
N LEU A 968 14.86 -20.85 -47.23
CA LEU A 968 13.68 -21.20 -46.43
C LEU A 968 14.01 -21.10 -44.93
N ASP A 969 15.20 -21.54 -44.54
CA ASP A 969 15.68 -21.50 -43.17
C ASP A 969 17.21 -21.36 -43.16
N HIS A 970 17.70 -20.21 -42.69
CA HIS A 970 19.12 -19.85 -42.76
C HIS A 970 20.01 -20.56 -41.72
N ALA A 971 19.39 -21.22 -40.73
CA ALA A 971 20.07 -21.87 -39.62
C ALA A 971 19.96 -23.40 -39.67
N MET A 972 18.81 -23.93 -40.10
CA MET A 972 18.51 -25.36 -40.15
C MET A 972 19.47 -26.14 -41.09
N THR A 973 19.86 -27.36 -40.67
CA THR A 973 20.69 -28.25 -41.48
C THR A 973 19.86 -29.03 -42.49
N ASP A 974 20.51 -29.61 -43.52
CA ASP A 974 19.84 -30.41 -44.57
C ASP A 974 18.93 -31.54 -44.02
N LYS A 975 19.28 -32.08 -42.84
CA LYS A 975 18.53 -33.12 -42.11
C LYS A 975 17.29 -32.59 -41.39
N GLY A 976 17.30 -31.32 -40.98
CA GLY A 976 16.17 -30.71 -40.27
C GLY A 976 14.94 -30.53 -41.16
N PHE A 977 15.16 -30.30 -42.46
CA PHE A 977 14.10 -30.19 -43.46
C PHE A 977 13.40 -31.52 -43.77
N GLN A 978 13.89 -32.67 -43.29
CA GLN A 978 13.18 -33.94 -43.41
C GLN A 978 12.11 -34.04 -42.31
N ILE A 979 10.87 -34.29 -42.72
CA ILE A 979 9.72 -34.54 -41.87
C ILE A 979 9.28 -35.99 -42.07
N ASP A 980 9.39 -36.77 -41.00
CA ASP A 980 8.90 -38.15 -40.89
C ASP A 980 7.90 -38.20 -39.74
N ILE A 981 6.75 -38.87 -39.94
CA ILE A 981 5.72 -39.11 -38.93
C ILE A 981 5.08 -40.47 -39.17
N ASP A 982 5.09 -41.33 -38.15
CA ASP A 982 4.63 -42.72 -38.18
C ASP A 982 3.70 -43.02 -37.00
N VAL A 983 2.71 -43.89 -37.20
CA VAL A 983 1.99 -44.52 -36.08
C VAL A 983 2.77 -45.73 -35.60
N ASP A 984 3.17 -45.72 -34.33
CA ASP A 984 3.48 -46.95 -33.62
C ASP A 984 2.16 -47.70 -33.34
N TRP A 985 1.93 -48.78 -34.08
CA TRP A 985 0.71 -49.58 -33.99
C TRP A 985 0.65 -50.49 -32.76
N GLU A 986 1.73 -50.65 -31.98
CA GLU A 986 1.67 -51.36 -30.69
C GLU A 986 1.00 -50.49 -29.61
N THR A 987 1.27 -49.18 -29.61
CA THR A 987 0.72 -48.22 -28.64
C THR A 987 -0.44 -47.38 -29.18
N GLY A 988 -0.56 -47.26 -30.51
CA GLY A 988 -1.43 -46.30 -31.18
C GLY A 988 -0.92 -44.86 -31.14
N PHE A 989 0.37 -44.64 -30.84
CA PHE A 989 0.95 -43.29 -30.70
C PHE A 989 1.63 -42.81 -31.99
N LEU A 990 1.42 -41.55 -32.32
CA LEU A 990 2.15 -40.86 -33.40
C LEU A 990 3.56 -40.47 -32.93
N ASN A 991 4.57 -41.13 -33.49
CA ASN A 991 5.96 -40.73 -33.40
C ASN A 991 6.31 -39.87 -34.62
N GLY A 992 7.19 -38.88 -34.49
CA GLY A 992 7.68 -38.14 -35.65
C GLY A 992 8.65 -37.03 -35.32
N GLY A 993 9.16 -36.36 -36.36
CA GLY A 993 10.27 -35.42 -36.25
C GLY A 993 11.62 -36.12 -36.11
N ASN A 994 12.69 -35.34 -35.94
CA ASN A 994 14.02 -35.86 -35.64
C ASN A 994 14.86 -34.83 -34.86
N GLN A 995 15.95 -35.28 -34.22
CA GLN A 995 16.90 -34.46 -33.45
C GLN A 995 17.45 -33.17 -34.12
N TRP A 996 17.23 -32.95 -35.42
CA TRP A 996 17.64 -31.77 -36.18
C TRP A 996 16.47 -30.83 -36.53
N ASN A 997 15.24 -31.13 -36.11
CA ASN A 997 14.04 -30.35 -36.42
C ASN A 997 13.20 -29.97 -35.18
N CYS A 998 12.24 -29.07 -35.41
CA CYS A 998 11.50 -28.34 -34.38
C CYS A 998 9.97 -28.51 -34.53
N GLY A 999 9.51 -29.76 -34.69
CA GLY A 999 8.11 -30.04 -35.06
C GLY A 999 7.01 -29.75 -34.02
N THR A 1000 7.29 -29.01 -32.93
CA THR A 1000 6.32 -28.70 -31.85
C THR A 1000 6.58 -27.30 -31.29
N TRP A 1001 5.61 -26.65 -30.66
CA TRP A 1001 5.67 -25.27 -30.12
C TRP A 1001 6.97 -24.82 -29.42
N MET A 1002 7.71 -25.71 -28.78
CA MET A 1002 9.09 -25.45 -28.34
C MET A 1002 10.06 -25.48 -29.55
N ASP A 1003 9.90 -24.57 -30.52
CA ASP A 1003 10.52 -24.69 -31.85
C ASP A 1003 11.82 -23.87 -32.07
N LYS A 1004 12.46 -23.36 -31.01
CA LYS A 1004 13.68 -22.54 -31.15
C LYS A 1004 14.86 -23.33 -31.74
N MET A 1005 15.11 -23.10 -33.03
CA MET A 1005 16.34 -23.49 -33.72
C MET A 1005 17.52 -22.65 -33.22
N GLY A 1006 18.66 -23.30 -32.92
CA GLY A 1006 19.90 -22.63 -32.59
C GLY A 1006 20.52 -21.95 -33.82
N GLU A 1007 21.04 -20.74 -33.64
CA GLU A 1007 21.53 -19.89 -34.74
C GLU A 1007 22.96 -19.34 -34.52
N SER A 1008 23.56 -19.55 -33.34
CA SER A 1008 24.83 -18.93 -32.96
C SER A 1008 26.04 -19.76 -33.43
N ASP A 1009 26.69 -19.27 -34.49
CA ASP A 1009 28.00 -19.76 -34.95
C ASP A 1009 29.04 -19.73 -33.81
N LYS A 1010 29.03 -18.68 -32.97
CA LYS A 1010 29.98 -18.51 -31.85
C LYS A 1010 29.80 -19.54 -30.74
N ALA A 1011 28.57 -19.99 -30.49
CA ALA A 1011 28.27 -21.02 -29.50
C ALA A 1011 28.35 -22.45 -30.06
N GLY A 1012 28.57 -22.60 -31.38
CA GLY A 1012 28.56 -23.91 -32.05
C GLY A 1012 27.20 -24.60 -32.05
N ASN A 1013 26.10 -23.87 -31.80
CA ASN A 1013 24.74 -24.41 -31.74
C ASN A 1013 23.89 -24.15 -32.99
N LYS A 1014 24.45 -23.49 -34.01
CA LYS A 1014 23.76 -23.23 -35.28
C LYS A 1014 23.28 -24.52 -35.94
N GLY A 1015 22.00 -24.57 -36.32
CA GLY A 1015 21.38 -25.74 -36.92
C GLY A 1015 21.16 -26.91 -35.97
N ARG A 1016 21.25 -26.67 -34.65
CA ARG A 1016 20.84 -27.61 -33.61
C ARG A 1016 19.62 -27.04 -32.90
N PRO A 1017 18.47 -27.74 -32.85
CA PRO A 1017 17.32 -27.31 -32.07
C PRO A 1017 17.68 -27.28 -30.58
N ALA A 1018 17.15 -26.31 -29.83
CA ALA A 1018 17.29 -26.28 -28.37
C ALA A 1018 16.46 -27.38 -27.71
N THR A 1019 15.30 -27.67 -28.30
CA THR A 1019 14.25 -28.57 -27.79
C THR A 1019 13.70 -29.45 -28.92
N PRO A 1020 14.51 -30.35 -29.52
CA PRO A 1020 13.96 -31.40 -30.36
C PRO A 1020 13.01 -32.27 -29.51
N ARG A 1021 11.77 -32.39 -29.97
CA ARG A 1021 10.72 -33.19 -29.31
C ARG A 1021 10.21 -34.25 -30.28
N ASP A 1022 11.15 -34.99 -30.84
CA ASP A 1022 10.92 -36.11 -31.73
C ASP A 1022 10.38 -37.35 -31.00
N GLY A 1023 9.64 -38.18 -31.72
CA GLY A 1023 8.79 -39.22 -31.14
C GLY A 1023 7.41 -38.71 -30.69
N ALA A 1024 6.80 -39.42 -29.75
CA ALA A 1024 5.43 -39.21 -29.26
C ALA A 1024 5.29 -38.01 -28.31
N ALA A 1025 5.06 -36.82 -28.87
CA ALA A 1025 4.78 -35.60 -28.10
C ALA A 1025 3.41 -35.66 -27.41
N VAL A 1026 3.38 -35.42 -26.09
CA VAL A 1026 2.21 -35.64 -25.21
C VAL A 1026 0.96 -34.89 -25.68
N GLU A 1027 1.10 -33.65 -26.13
CA GLU A 1027 0.00 -32.84 -26.64
C GLU A 1027 -0.58 -33.40 -27.94
N ILE A 1028 0.26 -33.92 -28.85
CA ILE A 1028 -0.18 -34.56 -30.10
C ILE A 1028 -0.97 -35.82 -29.78
N ILE A 1029 -0.49 -36.66 -28.85
CA ILE A 1029 -1.20 -37.87 -28.42
C ILE A 1029 -2.53 -37.53 -27.71
N GLY A 1030 -2.54 -36.48 -26.88
CA GLY A 1030 -3.76 -36.01 -26.20
C GLY A 1030 -4.82 -35.49 -27.16
N LEU A 1031 -4.43 -34.67 -28.15
CA LEU A 1031 -5.31 -34.12 -29.17
C LEU A 1031 -5.79 -35.21 -30.15
N LEU A 1032 -4.91 -36.10 -30.60
CA LEU A 1032 -5.26 -37.32 -31.34
C LEU A 1032 -6.31 -38.14 -30.58
N LYS A 1033 -6.11 -38.37 -29.27
CA LYS A 1033 -7.05 -39.10 -28.41
C LYS A 1033 -8.38 -38.34 -28.25
N SER A 1034 -8.38 -37.02 -28.30
CA SER A 1034 -9.59 -36.18 -28.32
C SER A 1034 -10.37 -36.38 -29.62
N THR A 1035 -9.72 -36.17 -30.77
CA THR A 1035 -10.29 -36.36 -32.10
C THR A 1035 -10.83 -37.78 -32.29
N LEU A 1036 -10.05 -38.82 -31.95
CA LEU A 1036 -10.48 -40.22 -32.04
C LEU A 1036 -11.74 -40.52 -31.23
N ARG A 1037 -11.89 -39.92 -30.04
CA ARG A 1037 -13.12 -40.03 -29.23
C ARG A 1037 -14.29 -39.39 -29.97
N TRP A 1038 -14.12 -38.15 -30.42
CA TRP A 1038 -15.19 -37.38 -31.06
C TRP A 1038 -15.66 -38.01 -32.38
N ILE A 1039 -14.75 -38.38 -33.31
CA ILE A 1039 -15.16 -39.02 -34.57
C ILE A 1039 -15.81 -40.40 -34.36
N THR A 1040 -15.41 -41.13 -33.30
CA THR A 1040 -16.09 -42.38 -32.89
C THR A 1040 -17.51 -42.12 -32.39
N GLU A 1041 -17.74 -41.02 -31.67
CA GLU A 1041 -19.07 -40.61 -31.19
C GLU A 1041 -19.95 -40.07 -32.35
N LEU A 1042 -19.37 -39.33 -33.30
CA LEU A 1042 -20.03 -38.93 -34.53
C LEU A 1042 -20.37 -40.12 -35.44
N ASN A 1043 -19.52 -41.13 -35.54
CA ASN A 1043 -19.80 -42.36 -36.29
C ASN A 1043 -21.00 -43.12 -35.69
N LYS A 1044 -20.98 -43.33 -34.36
CA LYS A 1044 -22.10 -43.96 -33.61
C LYS A 1044 -23.43 -43.23 -33.75
N THR A 1045 -23.40 -41.92 -33.99
CA THR A 1045 -24.59 -41.08 -34.18
C THR A 1045 -24.96 -40.85 -35.66
N GLY A 1046 -24.21 -41.44 -36.60
CA GLY A 1046 -24.48 -41.35 -38.05
C GLY A 1046 -23.99 -40.05 -38.71
N HIS A 1047 -23.20 -39.24 -38.01
CA HIS A 1047 -22.62 -37.99 -38.50
C HIS A 1047 -21.21 -38.12 -39.10
N TYR A 1048 -20.53 -39.27 -38.91
CA TYR A 1048 -19.22 -39.56 -39.51
C TYR A 1048 -19.26 -40.90 -40.28
N PRO A 1049 -19.08 -40.92 -41.62
CA PRO A 1049 -19.39 -42.08 -42.44
C PRO A 1049 -18.32 -43.19 -42.41
N TRP A 1050 -17.09 -42.90 -41.98
CA TRP A 1050 -16.00 -43.87 -41.92
C TRP A 1050 -15.93 -44.56 -40.56
N ASN A 1051 -15.68 -45.87 -40.58
CA ASN A 1051 -15.49 -46.71 -39.38
C ASN A 1051 -14.01 -46.83 -38.95
N GLY A 1052 -13.08 -46.22 -39.70
CA GLY A 1052 -11.64 -46.36 -39.54
C GLY A 1052 -10.86 -45.72 -40.69
N VAL A 1053 -9.62 -46.17 -40.90
CA VAL A 1053 -8.69 -45.71 -41.95
C VAL A 1053 -8.26 -46.89 -42.84
N GLU A 1054 -8.01 -46.64 -44.13
CA GLU A 1054 -7.56 -47.69 -45.07
C GLU A 1054 -6.02 -47.79 -45.16
N LEU A 1055 -5.46 -48.91 -44.71
CA LEU A 1055 -4.02 -49.21 -44.82
C LEU A 1055 -3.73 -50.09 -46.05
N LYS A 1056 -2.68 -49.76 -46.81
CA LYS A 1056 -2.29 -50.46 -48.05
C LYS A 1056 -0.96 -51.19 -47.89
N GLY A 1057 -0.94 -52.51 -48.15
CA GLY A 1057 0.32 -53.27 -48.27
C GLY A 1057 0.29 -54.76 -47.88
N ILE A 1058 -0.79 -55.26 -47.25
CA ILE A 1058 -0.87 -56.62 -46.70
C ILE A 1058 -1.90 -57.46 -47.45
N TYR A 1059 -1.58 -58.73 -47.74
CA TYR A 1059 -2.57 -59.74 -48.10
C TYR A 1059 -3.10 -60.42 -46.84
N LYS A 1060 -4.41 -60.29 -46.61
CA LYS A 1060 -5.09 -60.78 -45.41
C LYS A 1060 -5.06 -62.32 -45.30
N ASP A 1061 -4.86 -62.84 -44.09
CA ASP A 1061 -4.72 -64.28 -43.82
C ASP A 1061 -6.04 -65.05 -43.97
N LEU A 1062 -7.14 -64.41 -43.55
CA LEU A 1062 -8.50 -64.94 -43.61
C LEU A 1062 -9.44 -63.98 -44.34
N CYS A 1063 -10.61 -64.50 -44.72
CA CYS A 1063 -11.68 -63.72 -45.32
C CYS A 1063 -13.03 -64.07 -44.69
N ASN A 1064 -13.65 -63.10 -44.03
CA ASN A 1064 -14.90 -63.26 -43.27
C ASN A 1064 -14.78 -64.25 -42.09
N SER A 1065 -13.68 -64.17 -41.34
CA SER A 1065 -13.51 -64.91 -40.08
C SER A 1065 -14.46 -64.42 -38.98
N SER A 1066 -14.65 -65.22 -37.93
CA SER A 1066 -15.58 -64.92 -36.82
C SER A 1066 -15.07 -63.88 -35.83
N GLY A 1067 -13.86 -63.34 -36.02
CA GLY A 1067 -13.32 -62.22 -35.27
C GLY A 1067 -12.60 -61.31 -36.26
N GLU A 1068 -13.21 -60.18 -36.61
CA GLU A 1068 -12.87 -59.36 -37.79
C GLU A 1068 -11.39 -58.96 -37.90
N TYR A 1069 -10.69 -58.76 -36.77
CA TYR A 1069 -9.25 -58.49 -36.73
C TYR A 1069 -8.37 -59.65 -37.25
N GLN A 1070 -8.86 -60.90 -37.20
CA GLN A 1070 -8.13 -62.10 -37.60
C GLN A 1070 -7.95 -62.21 -39.12
N ASP A 1071 -8.84 -61.58 -39.90
CA ASP A 1071 -8.62 -61.40 -41.34
C ASP A 1071 -7.30 -60.66 -41.58
N TYR A 1072 -7.11 -59.51 -40.92
CA TYR A 1072 -6.04 -58.55 -41.20
C TYR A 1072 -4.68 -58.87 -40.56
N GLN A 1073 -4.53 -60.03 -39.89
CA GLN A 1073 -3.27 -60.42 -39.28
C GLN A 1073 -2.21 -60.79 -40.33
N LEU A 1074 -1.01 -60.19 -40.22
CA LEU A 1074 0.13 -60.56 -41.06
C LEU A 1074 0.67 -61.95 -40.64
N ARG A 1075 0.55 -62.94 -41.54
CA ARG A 1075 0.90 -64.34 -41.29
C ARG A 1075 1.61 -64.98 -42.49
N PRO A 1076 2.42 -66.06 -42.28
CA PRO A 1076 3.24 -66.65 -43.33
C PRO A 1076 2.47 -67.60 -44.28
N ASN A 1077 1.14 -67.53 -44.32
CA ASN A 1077 0.30 -68.43 -45.11
C ASN A 1077 0.09 -67.93 -46.55
N PHE A 1078 -0.06 -66.61 -46.77
CA PHE A 1078 -0.29 -66.06 -48.10
C PHE A 1078 0.83 -66.37 -49.14
N PRO A 1079 2.12 -66.51 -48.77
CA PRO A 1079 3.16 -66.96 -49.70
C PRO A 1079 2.93 -68.39 -50.22
N VAL A 1080 2.18 -69.24 -49.51
CA VAL A 1080 1.78 -70.56 -50.03
C VAL A 1080 0.84 -70.38 -51.23
N ALA A 1081 -0.17 -69.52 -51.11
CA ALA A 1081 -1.07 -69.23 -52.23
C ALA A 1081 -0.34 -68.61 -53.42
N MET A 1082 0.61 -67.68 -53.18
CA MET A 1082 1.47 -67.11 -54.22
C MET A 1082 2.36 -68.13 -54.94
N VAL A 1083 2.71 -69.25 -54.28
CA VAL A 1083 3.53 -70.33 -54.88
C VAL A 1083 2.68 -71.34 -55.64
N VAL A 1084 1.45 -71.64 -55.19
CA VAL A 1084 0.59 -72.67 -55.83
C VAL A 1084 -0.31 -72.08 -56.93
N ALA A 1085 -0.70 -70.81 -56.83
CA ALA A 1085 -1.57 -70.10 -57.78
C ALA A 1085 -1.14 -68.61 -57.95
N PRO A 1086 0.07 -68.33 -58.49
CA PRO A 1086 0.58 -66.98 -58.68
C PRO A 1086 -0.32 -66.08 -59.53
N GLU A 1087 -1.13 -66.66 -60.42
CA GLU A 1087 -2.09 -65.94 -61.27
C GLU A 1087 -3.23 -65.24 -60.52
N LEU A 1088 -3.37 -65.48 -59.21
CA LEU A 1088 -4.31 -64.78 -58.33
C LEU A 1088 -3.77 -63.44 -57.79
N PHE A 1089 -2.51 -63.10 -58.09
CA PHE A 1089 -1.80 -61.98 -57.48
C PHE A 1089 -1.28 -60.99 -58.53
N ASP A 1090 -1.33 -59.70 -58.19
CA ASP A 1090 -0.65 -58.65 -58.96
C ASP A 1090 0.84 -58.62 -58.61
N GLU A 1091 1.71 -58.52 -59.61
CA GLU A 1091 3.16 -58.65 -59.45
C GLU A 1091 3.75 -57.59 -58.50
N HIS A 1092 3.27 -56.34 -58.56
CA HIS A 1092 3.77 -55.26 -57.72
C HIS A 1092 3.34 -55.43 -56.26
N HIS A 1093 2.05 -55.66 -56.03
CA HIS A 1093 1.50 -55.87 -54.68
C HIS A 1093 2.05 -57.14 -54.03
N ALA A 1094 2.25 -58.22 -54.79
CA ALA A 1094 2.89 -59.44 -54.31
C ALA A 1094 4.34 -59.18 -53.87
N LEU A 1095 5.13 -58.43 -54.65
CA LEU A 1095 6.50 -58.09 -54.29
C LEU A 1095 6.57 -57.26 -53.00
N GLN A 1096 5.66 -56.29 -52.83
CA GLN A 1096 5.57 -55.45 -51.64
C GLN A 1096 5.25 -56.29 -50.39
N ALA A 1097 4.21 -57.13 -50.44
CA ALA A 1097 3.83 -57.99 -49.34
C ALA A 1097 4.90 -59.05 -49.00
N LEU A 1098 5.61 -59.59 -50.00
CA LEU A 1098 6.71 -60.54 -49.78
C LEU A 1098 7.93 -59.88 -49.13
N ASN A 1099 8.24 -58.61 -49.43
CA ASN A 1099 9.28 -57.86 -48.73
C ASN A 1099 8.90 -57.62 -47.25
N ILE A 1100 7.65 -57.21 -46.99
CA ILE A 1100 7.13 -57.05 -45.62
C ILE A 1100 7.20 -58.38 -44.84
N ALA A 1101 6.74 -59.49 -45.42
CA ALA A 1101 6.84 -60.81 -44.78
C ALA A 1101 8.29 -61.29 -44.60
N ARG A 1102 9.23 -60.92 -45.49
CA ARG A 1102 10.66 -61.20 -45.32
C ARG A 1102 11.25 -60.46 -44.13
N GLU A 1103 10.85 -59.22 -43.88
CA GLU A 1103 11.40 -58.39 -42.82
C GLU A 1103 10.73 -58.65 -41.46
N VAL A 1104 9.42 -58.85 -41.45
CA VAL A 1104 8.61 -59.02 -40.23
C VAL A 1104 8.47 -60.49 -39.81
N LEU A 1105 8.31 -61.43 -40.74
CA LEU A 1105 8.01 -62.84 -40.42
C LEU A 1105 9.20 -63.80 -40.54
N ALA A 1106 10.30 -63.47 -41.21
CA ALA A 1106 11.42 -64.40 -41.36
C ALA A 1106 12.28 -64.48 -40.09
N GLY A 1107 12.28 -65.64 -39.42
CA GLY A 1107 13.21 -65.98 -38.35
C GLY A 1107 14.46 -66.72 -38.86
N PRO A 1108 15.54 -66.82 -38.06
CA PRO A 1108 16.84 -67.34 -38.51
C PRO A 1108 16.84 -68.85 -38.87
N LEU A 1109 15.77 -69.58 -38.58
CA LEU A 1109 15.61 -71.01 -38.90
C LEU A 1109 14.19 -71.38 -39.42
N GLY A 1110 13.29 -70.40 -39.60
CA GLY A 1110 11.91 -70.64 -39.99
C GLY A 1110 11.02 -69.40 -39.88
N MET A 1111 9.84 -69.44 -40.51
CA MET A 1111 8.89 -68.33 -40.48
C MET A 1111 8.15 -68.25 -39.13
N ARG A 1112 7.97 -67.03 -38.61
CA ARG A 1112 7.09 -66.72 -37.50
C ARG A 1112 5.64 -66.92 -37.93
N THR A 1113 4.83 -67.58 -37.10
CA THR A 1113 3.43 -67.97 -37.44
C THR A 1113 2.42 -66.81 -37.40
N LEU A 1114 2.84 -65.66 -36.88
CA LEU A 1114 2.12 -64.41 -36.76
C LEU A 1114 3.17 -63.28 -36.63
N ASP A 1115 2.80 -62.06 -36.96
CA ASP A 1115 3.59 -60.84 -36.75
C ASP A 1115 4.09 -60.71 -35.30
N PRO A 1116 5.38 -60.43 -35.03
CA PRO A 1116 5.88 -60.13 -33.68
C PRO A 1116 5.11 -59.07 -32.91
N ASN A 1117 4.55 -58.08 -33.62
CA ASN A 1117 3.94 -56.88 -33.04
C ASN A 1117 2.43 -57.04 -32.81
N ASP A 1118 1.83 -58.17 -33.21
CA ASP A 1118 0.43 -58.48 -32.92
C ASP A 1118 0.24 -58.80 -31.43
N LEU A 1119 -0.80 -58.25 -30.80
CA LEU A 1119 -1.09 -58.44 -29.38
C LEU A 1119 -1.25 -59.92 -28.95
N ALA A 1120 -1.61 -60.81 -29.87
CA ALA A 1120 -1.71 -62.26 -29.66
C ALA A 1120 -0.40 -63.04 -29.94
N TYR A 1121 0.65 -62.39 -30.43
CA TYR A 1121 1.94 -63.04 -30.64
C TYR A 1121 2.64 -63.37 -29.31
N ARG A 1122 3.06 -64.62 -29.16
CA ARG A 1122 3.89 -65.10 -28.05
C ARG A 1122 4.96 -66.04 -28.62
N GLY A 1123 6.15 -65.50 -28.88
CA GLY A 1123 7.27 -66.23 -29.51
C GLY A 1123 7.92 -67.35 -28.68
N VAL A 1124 7.37 -67.67 -27.50
CA VAL A 1124 7.85 -68.74 -26.61
C VAL A 1124 6.64 -69.57 -26.16
N TYR A 1125 6.66 -70.87 -26.43
CA TYR A 1125 5.62 -71.81 -26.03
C TYR A 1125 6.04 -72.61 -24.81
N ASP A 1126 5.45 -72.30 -23.65
CA ASP A 1126 5.58 -73.08 -22.41
C ASP A 1126 4.18 -73.49 -21.94
N ASN A 1127 3.94 -74.80 -21.92
CA ASN A 1127 2.66 -75.41 -21.55
C ASN A 1127 2.57 -75.78 -20.05
N SER A 1128 3.48 -75.24 -19.21
CA SER A 1128 3.56 -75.53 -17.78
C SER A 1128 3.28 -74.32 -16.85
N ASN A 1129 3.02 -73.14 -17.42
CA ASN A 1129 2.75 -71.92 -16.66
C ASN A 1129 1.30 -71.85 -16.13
N ASP A 1130 1.15 -71.71 -14.81
CA ASP A 1130 -0.14 -71.60 -14.09
C ASP A 1130 -0.15 -70.41 -13.10
N GLY A 1131 0.43 -69.29 -13.53
CA GLY A 1131 0.55 -68.04 -12.76
C GLY A 1131 -0.71 -67.18 -12.67
N THR A 1132 -0.54 -65.91 -12.29
CA THR A 1132 -1.65 -64.96 -12.04
C THR A 1132 -1.81 -63.83 -13.07
N ASP A 1133 -0.91 -63.73 -14.05
CA ASP A 1133 -1.16 -62.97 -15.29
C ASP A 1133 -1.92 -63.91 -16.24
N PRO A 1134 -3.21 -63.68 -16.50
CA PRO A 1134 -3.93 -64.59 -17.38
C PRO A 1134 -3.30 -64.63 -18.78
N SER A 1135 -2.70 -63.55 -19.30
CA SER A 1135 -2.24 -63.46 -20.71
C SER A 1135 -1.12 -64.44 -21.09
N VAL A 1136 -0.51 -65.08 -20.09
CA VAL A 1136 0.36 -66.25 -20.25
C VAL A 1136 -0.13 -67.46 -19.44
N ALA A 1137 -0.80 -67.25 -18.29
CA ALA A 1137 -1.47 -68.30 -17.53
C ALA A 1137 -2.92 -68.52 -18.02
N LYS A 1138 -3.06 -69.27 -19.14
CA LYS A 1138 -4.33 -69.75 -19.74
C LYS A 1138 -5.26 -68.69 -20.41
N GLY A 1139 -5.02 -67.37 -20.29
CA GLY A 1139 -5.48 -66.24 -21.17
C GLY A 1139 -6.03 -64.95 -20.48
N TRP A 1140 -5.57 -63.73 -20.87
CA TRP A 1140 -6.03 -62.29 -20.65
C TRP A 1140 -5.34 -61.19 -19.73
N ASN A 1141 -5.68 -59.89 -19.90
CA ASN A 1141 -4.85 -58.63 -19.64
C ASN A 1141 -5.40 -57.64 -18.53
N TYR A 1142 -4.77 -56.43 -18.24
CA TYR A 1142 -5.38 -55.02 -18.11
C TYR A 1142 -4.64 -53.83 -17.33
N HIS A 1143 -4.69 -52.57 -17.90
CA HIS A 1143 -4.77 -51.10 -17.49
C HIS A 1143 -4.25 -50.34 -16.17
N GLN A 1144 -3.93 -48.99 -16.25
CA GLN A 1144 -4.66 -47.78 -15.63
C GLN A 1144 -3.95 -46.39 -15.29
N GLY A 1145 -4.70 -45.24 -15.37
CA GLY A 1145 -4.71 -44.00 -14.49
C GLY A 1145 -3.83 -42.73 -14.81
N PRO A 1146 -3.99 -41.49 -14.21
CA PRO A 1146 -5.04 -40.72 -13.44
C PRO A 1146 -5.28 -39.24 -14.02
N LYS A 1147 -5.62 -38.03 -13.43
CA LYS A 1147 -6.17 -37.39 -12.16
C LYS A 1147 -6.72 -35.91 -12.38
N HIS A 1148 -7.00 -35.07 -11.35
CA HIS A 1148 -7.56 -33.65 -11.38
C HIS A 1148 -7.12 -32.70 -10.20
N GLU A 1149 -7.43 -31.36 -10.24
CA GLU A 1149 -7.16 -30.31 -9.20
C GLU A 1149 -8.31 -29.28 -8.93
N THR A 1150 -8.11 -28.14 -8.20
CA THR A 1150 -9.20 -27.36 -7.49
C THR A 1150 -9.21 -25.81 -7.65
N ILE A 1151 -10.40 -25.19 -7.63
CA ILE A 1151 -10.70 -23.77 -7.99
C ILE A 1151 -9.98 -22.68 -7.16
N HIS A 1152 -9.96 -22.71 -5.82
CA HIS A 1152 -9.43 -21.56 -5.03
C HIS A 1152 -7.96 -21.23 -5.34
N THR A 1153 -7.16 -22.24 -5.71
CA THR A 1153 -5.78 -22.07 -6.17
C THR A 1153 -5.73 -21.21 -7.44
N ILE A 1154 -6.62 -21.48 -8.40
CA ILE A 1154 -6.71 -20.80 -9.69
C ILE A 1154 -6.93 -19.28 -9.49
N THR A 1155 -7.90 -18.89 -8.66
CA THR A 1155 -8.21 -17.48 -8.38
C THR A 1155 -6.98 -16.69 -7.89
N ARG A 1156 -6.11 -17.32 -7.09
CA ARG A 1156 -4.89 -16.68 -6.58
C ARG A 1156 -3.86 -16.41 -7.69
N HIS A 1157 -3.72 -17.33 -8.65
CA HIS A 1157 -2.79 -17.16 -9.78
C HIS A 1157 -3.30 -16.12 -10.80
N LEU A 1158 -4.61 -15.92 -10.90
CA LEU A 1158 -5.19 -14.91 -11.81
C LEU A 1158 -4.97 -13.46 -11.36
N LEU A 1159 -4.71 -13.20 -10.07
CA LEU A 1159 -4.51 -11.83 -9.55
C LEU A 1159 -3.37 -11.07 -10.25
N ARG A 1160 -2.23 -11.73 -10.52
CA ARG A 1160 -1.10 -11.09 -11.21
C ARG A 1160 -1.39 -10.81 -12.68
N HIS A 1161 -2.19 -11.66 -13.34
CA HIS A 1161 -2.62 -11.44 -14.72
C HIS A 1161 -3.56 -10.23 -14.80
N ARG A 1162 -4.45 -10.06 -13.81
CA ARG A 1162 -5.28 -8.86 -13.68
C ARG A 1162 -4.43 -7.60 -13.49
N GLU A 1163 -3.49 -7.62 -12.55
CA GLU A 1163 -2.59 -6.49 -12.29
C GLU A 1163 -1.81 -6.06 -13.53
N VAL A 1164 -1.31 -7.02 -14.33
CA VAL A 1164 -0.63 -6.74 -15.59
C VAL A 1164 -1.56 -6.09 -16.62
N ILE A 1165 -2.72 -6.68 -16.93
CA ILE A 1165 -3.60 -6.11 -17.97
C ILE A 1165 -4.26 -4.78 -17.56
N GLU A 1166 -4.36 -4.48 -16.25
CA GLU A 1166 -4.82 -3.19 -15.72
C GLU A 1166 -3.72 -2.10 -15.70
N THR A 1167 -2.44 -2.45 -15.93
CA THR A 1167 -1.30 -1.50 -15.84
C THR A 1167 -0.38 -1.45 -17.05
N ASP A 1168 -0.41 -2.45 -17.93
CA ASP A 1168 0.39 -2.47 -19.16
C ASP A 1168 -0.20 -1.59 -20.26
N LEU A 1169 0.67 -0.84 -20.94
CA LEU A 1169 0.27 0.10 -21.99
C LEU A 1169 -0.44 -0.55 -23.18
N TRP A 1170 -0.17 -1.84 -23.46
CA TRP A 1170 -0.78 -2.59 -24.55
C TRP A 1170 -2.16 -3.16 -24.20
N ALA A 1171 -2.63 -2.98 -22.96
CA ALA A 1171 -3.92 -3.49 -22.48
C ALA A 1171 -4.14 -4.99 -22.80
N GLY A 1172 -3.07 -5.78 -22.66
CA GLY A 1172 -3.04 -7.21 -22.99
C GLY A 1172 -2.21 -8.02 -22.01
N LEU A 1173 -1.81 -9.23 -22.42
CA LEU A 1173 -0.90 -10.09 -21.66
C LEU A 1173 0.29 -10.53 -22.52
N PRO A 1174 1.52 -10.53 -21.98
CA PRO A 1174 2.72 -10.84 -22.74
C PRO A 1174 2.76 -12.30 -23.19
N GLU A 1175 3.55 -12.56 -24.22
CA GLU A 1175 3.92 -13.89 -24.71
C GLU A 1175 4.71 -14.67 -23.65
N LEU A 1176 5.70 -14.05 -23.01
CA LEU A 1176 6.61 -14.66 -22.05
C LEU A 1176 7.19 -13.64 -21.06
N THR A 1177 7.64 -14.12 -19.90
CA THR A 1177 8.33 -13.31 -18.88
C THR A 1177 9.71 -13.88 -18.57
N ASN A 1178 10.58 -13.05 -18.02
CA ASN A 1178 11.82 -13.50 -17.39
C ASN A 1178 11.54 -14.14 -16.02
N ALA A 1179 12.59 -14.60 -15.34
CA ALA A 1179 12.51 -15.23 -14.02
C ALA A 1179 11.59 -14.46 -13.06
N ASP A 1180 10.78 -15.21 -12.30
CA ASP A 1180 9.83 -14.73 -11.30
C ASP A 1180 8.80 -13.68 -11.82
N GLY A 1181 8.52 -13.69 -13.13
CA GLY A 1181 7.57 -12.77 -13.77
C GLY A 1181 8.15 -11.39 -14.11
N ALA A 1182 9.48 -11.26 -14.11
CA ALA A 1182 10.15 -10.03 -14.52
C ALA A 1182 9.92 -9.69 -16.01
N PHE A 1183 9.95 -8.40 -16.34
CA PHE A 1183 9.77 -7.92 -17.71
C PHE A 1183 10.79 -8.51 -18.68
N CYS A 1184 10.36 -8.85 -19.89
CA CYS A 1184 11.22 -9.34 -20.97
C CYS A 1184 11.14 -8.41 -22.20
N PRO A 1185 12.23 -7.68 -22.55
CA PRO A 1185 12.25 -6.75 -23.69
C PRO A 1185 12.25 -7.44 -25.06
N TYR A 1186 12.16 -8.78 -25.11
CA TYR A 1186 12.09 -9.59 -26.31
C TYR A 1186 10.79 -10.41 -26.41
N SER A 1187 9.88 -10.28 -25.43
CA SER A 1187 8.53 -10.83 -25.50
C SER A 1187 7.65 -9.95 -26.39
N CYS A 1188 6.71 -10.53 -27.12
CA CYS A 1188 5.53 -9.76 -27.52
C CYS A 1188 4.82 -9.22 -26.25
N PRO A 1189 4.53 -7.92 -26.12
CA PRO A 1189 3.85 -7.36 -24.95
C PRO A 1189 2.35 -7.70 -24.87
N THR A 1190 1.70 -7.93 -26.02
CA THR A 1190 0.37 -8.56 -26.08
C THR A 1190 0.39 -9.72 -27.08
N GLN A 1191 -0.06 -10.90 -26.65
CA GLN A 1191 -0.02 -12.15 -27.42
C GLN A 1191 -1.37 -12.87 -27.35
N ALA A 1192 -1.87 -13.33 -28.49
CA ALA A 1192 -3.21 -13.91 -28.67
C ALA A 1192 -3.49 -15.07 -27.69
N TRP A 1193 -2.56 -16.01 -27.56
CA TRP A 1193 -2.75 -17.21 -26.75
C TRP A 1193 -2.83 -16.95 -25.24
N SER A 1194 -2.24 -15.84 -24.77
CA SER A 1194 -2.12 -15.48 -23.35
C SER A 1194 -3.45 -14.98 -22.81
N ALA A 1195 -4.20 -14.23 -23.63
CA ALA A 1195 -5.58 -13.86 -23.32
C ALA A 1195 -6.56 -15.02 -23.60
N ALA A 1196 -6.38 -15.74 -24.72
CA ALA A 1196 -7.29 -16.80 -25.14
C ALA A 1196 -7.45 -17.92 -24.10
N THR A 1197 -6.32 -18.45 -23.60
CA THR A 1197 -6.32 -19.58 -22.65
C THR A 1197 -6.91 -19.22 -21.29
N LEU A 1198 -6.91 -17.94 -20.90
CA LEU A 1198 -7.63 -17.46 -19.71
C LEU A 1198 -9.13 -17.28 -19.96
N LEU A 1199 -9.54 -16.85 -21.17
CA LEU A 1199 -10.97 -16.81 -21.53
C LEU A 1199 -11.58 -18.22 -21.56
N ASP A 1200 -10.84 -19.21 -22.06
CA ASP A 1200 -11.27 -20.62 -22.05
C ASP A 1200 -11.46 -21.16 -20.62
N LEU A 1201 -10.56 -20.79 -19.72
CA LEU A 1201 -10.68 -21.11 -18.28
C LEU A 1201 -11.93 -20.46 -17.66
N PHE A 1202 -12.24 -19.20 -17.98
CA PHE A 1202 -13.46 -18.54 -17.49
C PHE A 1202 -14.74 -19.14 -18.06
N ASP A 1203 -14.74 -19.53 -19.33
CA ASP A 1203 -15.85 -20.25 -19.99
C ASP A 1203 -16.09 -21.63 -19.36
N ASP A 1204 -15.03 -22.40 -19.10
CA ASP A 1204 -15.13 -23.69 -18.40
C ASP A 1204 -15.58 -23.52 -16.94
N ILE A 1205 -15.17 -22.46 -16.23
CA ILE A 1205 -15.68 -22.14 -14.88
C ILE A 1205 -17.17 -21.78 -14.92
N LYS A 1206 -17.62 -20.87 -15.81
CA LYS A 1206 -19.05 -20.49 -15.92
C LYS A 1206 -19.95 -21.69 -16.26
N LYS A 1207 -19.41 -22.70 -16.97
CA LYS A 1207 -20.09 -23.98 -17.24
C LYS A 1207 -20.11 -24.94 -16.05
N LEU A 1208 -19.05 -24.98 -15.25
CA LEU A 1208 -19.00 -25.79 -14.02
C LEU A 1208 -19.87 -25.23 -12.89
N GLU A 1209 -20.05 -23.90 -12.81
CA GLU A 1209 -20.95 -23.24 -11.86
C GLU A 1209 -22.44 -23.37 -12.24
N ALA A 1210 -22.73 -23.76 -13.50
CA ALA A 1210 -24.08 -23.97 -14.02
C ALA A 1210 -24.56 -25.44 -13.99
N CYS A 1211 -23.79 -26.35 -13.38
CA CYS A 1211 -24.07 -27.79 -13.28
C CYS A 1211 -24.36 -28.26 -11.84
#